data_AF-A1C9F1-F1
#
_entry.id   AF-A1C9F1-F1
#
_cell.length_a   1.000
_cell.length_b   1.000
_cell.length_c   1.000
_cell.angle_alpha   90.00
_cell.angle_beta   90.00
_cell.angle_gamma   90.00
#
_symmetry.space_group_name_H-M   'P 1'
#
loop_
_entity.id
_entity.type
_entity.pdbx_description
1 polymer ?
#
loop_
_entity_poly.entity_id
_entity_poly.type
_entity_poly.pdbx_seq_one_letter_code
_entity_poly.pdbx_strand_id
1 'polypeptide(L)'
;MMLKGALPPTIVIAMHQSSAVADITTTIGYLAALMSIVAQALMPRAKFMKIMLFNLIAVCVSASLCCLAVFSAVKARQHATPPDASESVRNGYNSDACAVSGVWLIVMIWAANTLRAWRPMELQDTMVAFSIFSCVTMTRGGMFITVPQGLDFINRLLKGFLLGFAVATGVSLFILPITSRGNVFHDIRNYVTQIDTLMQAQISFVEGTSSGTAWTGARGLLHRTRTARSLHDRDSTSTESELDVQRKHLTTALTKLNALHGKLQADLFYSKDELAWGKLSAEDLGHINNLLRSLLLPLSGMAMLPEILEMIIKNEGEHTAEVFELPEEHTLRVSEIQKVVETLHRRLVESAGMMMSGLHYTLLLLELTKRKTLEKQNNGGSDEESRGGKLDTLDPDFASKFGHELQEFFSRRKELLRALASLEAFSISEMDDDNASTDGSQRPVASDSEVRHEFFLILYLDHLQDGLLKATLDLIKFADSKVADGTMKRNRLIFPKQKTVLEWLSLNADTKDDPVRRRSSDVDPGDIHEEHGHEHFPDPEHMAPSNLFERGSNILRHISRIIKSEESVFGFRVAAASFSVGILAYLHQTQDFFIRQRCIWAMIVIVIGMNPTSGQTMFGFFARIAATVVSLVLSFIVWYIVDGKTAGVIVFLYLANVFEYYFWIKVPQYFGAIIVSIVTLNVIVGYELQVRKLGLEVGTSNGQPYYPIYLFGPYKLAAVAAGCAISFFWVIFPYPITAKSQLRIALGRGLFVLAKFYSCMHTTIELWLKDELGNVQDIQSASYKLTTTRHKVFKEVMMLLNALRAHSHFSTFEPPIGGKFPKPVYDRIIAEIQRILTSMALMAHTTQNLDVIAVDKGALDPQDKWLQKIDQELLNIKHVEDPAFSAFVALEVLRSVVSFSLKELLRCKGLGASAADPTPSESAARQAAWNWGFRTSCRSLYFKP
;
A
#
# COMPACT_ATOMS: atom_id res chain seq x y z
N MET A 1 -12.40 11.20 -17.57
CA MET A 1 -11.06 11.37 -16.97
C MET A 1 -9.97 11.63 -18.01
N MET A 2 -9.77 10.76 -18.99
CA MET A 2 -8.72 10.93 -20.02
C MET A 2 -8.82 12.25 -20.78
N LEU A 3 -10.06 12.64 -21.13
CA LEU A 3 -10.40 13.94 -21.73
C LEU A 3 -9.91 15.13 -20.90
N LYS A 4 -9.97 15.05 -19.57
CA LYS A 4 -9.47 16.09 -18.66
C LYS A 4 -7.95 16.12 -18.65
N GLY A 5 -7.31 14.95 -18.58
CA GLY A 5 -5.84 14.84 -18.56
C GLY A 5 -5.17 15.43 -19.79
N ALA A 6 -5.79 15.31 -20.97
CA ALA A 6 -5.27 15.82 -22.22
C ALA A 6 -5.35 17.35 -22.38
N LEU A 7 -6.17 18.05 -21.58
CA LEU A 7 -6.42 19.48 -21.74
C LEU A 7 -5.21 20.37 -21.41
N PRO A 8 -4.51 20.22 -20.27
CA PRO A 8 -3.43 21.12 -19.90
C PRO A 8 -2.35 21.30 -20.99
N PRO A 9 -1.72 20.22 -21.52
CA PRO A 9 -0.67 20.41 -22.52
C PRO A 9 -1.21 20.97 -23.85
N THR A 10 -2.43 20.57 -24.23
CA THR A 10 -3.09 21.07 -25.45
C THR A 10 -3.40 22.56 -25.35
N ILE A 11 -3.96 23.02 -24.21
CA ILE A 11 -4.27 24.43 -23.96
C ILE A 11 -2.99 25.26 -23.97
N VAL A 12 -1.92 24.77 -23.33
CA VAL A 12 -0.64 25.48 -23.33
C VAL A 12 -0.11 25.64 -24.76
N ILE A 13 -0.08 24.59 -25.57
CA ILE A 13 0.41 24.67 -26.96
C ILE A 13 -0.46 25.59 -27.82
N ALA A 14 -1.79 25.55 -27.62
CA ALA A 14 -2.72 26.45 -28.31
C ALA A 14 -2.51 27.92 -27.90
N MET A 15 -2.31 28.21 -26.61
CA MET A 15 -2.05 29.56 -26.11
C MET A 15 -0.78 30.17 -26.70
N HIS A 16 0.27 29.36 -26.93
CA HIS A 16 1.52 29.80 -27.54
C HIS A 16 1.39 30.13 -29.05
N GLN A 17 0.23 29.90 -29.68
CA GLN A 17 -0.05 30.40 -31.03
C GLN A 17 -0.42 31.90 -31.04
N SER A 18 -0.71 32.49 -29.89
CA SER A 18 -0.88 33.93 -29.71
C SER A 18 0.47 34.62 -29.60
N SER A 19 0.68 35.73 -30.33
CA SER A 19 1.92 36.52 -30.25
C SER A 19 2.18 37.04 -28.85
N ALA A 20 1.14 37.51 -28.15
CA ALA A 20 1.24 38.03 -26.79
C ALA A 20 1.86 37.04 -25.79
N VAL A 21 1.67 35.72 -26.00
CA VAL A 21 2.24 34.67 -25.16
C VAL A 21 3.58 34.20 -25.70
N ALA A 22 3.68 34.01 -27.02
CA ALA A 22 4.89 33.55 -27.69
C ALA A 22 6.08 34.50 -27.47
N ASP A 23 5.84 35.81 -27.43
CA ASP A 23 6.88 36.83 -27.23
C ASP A 23 7.45 36.81 -25.80
N ILE A 24 6.68 36.33 -24.82
CA ILE A 24 7.11 36.24 -23.41
C ILE A 24 8.09 35.09 -23.21
N THR A 25 7.77 33.90 -23.74
CA THR A 25 8.54 32.66 -23.52
C THR A 25 9.55 32.37 -24.63
N THR A 26 9.38 32.99 -25.79
CA THR A 26 10.17 32.81 -27.01
C THR A 26 10.49 31.33 -27.29
N THR A 27 11.77 30.97 -27.28
CA THR A 27 12.27 29.63 -27.63
C THR A 27 11.99 28.56 -26.58
N ILE A 28 11.53 28.95 -25.38
CA ILE A 28 11.32 28.10 -24.20
C ILE A 28 9.84 27.66 -24.07
N GLY A 29 8.95 28.13 -24.95
CA GLY A 29 7.50 27.91 -24.86
C GLY A 29 7.08 26.43 -24.72
N TYR A 30 7.75 25.50 -25.42
CA TYR A 30 7.47 24.07 -25.29
C TYR A 30 7.71 23.50 -23.88
N LEU A 31 8.57 24.12 -23.04
CA LEU A 31 8.78 23.70 -21.65
C LEU A 31 7.59 24.03 -20.74
N ALA A 32 6.75 25.01 -21.11
CA ALA A 32 5.51 25.26 -20.40
C ALA A 32 4.53 24.06 -20.54
N ALA A 33 4.50 23.44 -21.73
CA ALA A 33 3.65 22.26 -21.96
C ALA A 33 4.14 21.06 -21.12
N LEU A 34 5.46 20.86 -21.05
CA LEU A 34 6.09 19.88 -20.15
C LEU A 34 5.67 20.11 -18.69
N MET A 35 5.76 21.35 -18.18
CA MET A 35 5.40 21.65 -16.79
C MET A 35 3.91 21.44 -16.49
N SER A 36 3.03 21.66 -17.47
CA SER A 36 1.60 21.35 -17.32
C SER A 36 1.32 19.85 -17.13
N ILE A 37 2.17 18.98 -17.69
CA ILE A 37 2.08 17.52 -17.52
C ILE A 37 2.66 17.10 -16.16
N VAL A 38 3.83 17.63 -15.80
CA VAL A 38 4.50 17.37 -14.49
C VAL A 38 3.63 17.81 -13.31
N ALA A 39 2.79 18.83 -13.49
CA ALA A 39 1.81 19.26 -12.49
C ALA A 39 0.72 18.22 -12.16
N GLN A 40 0.52 17.19 -13.00
CA GLN A 40 -0.44 16.10 -12.78
C GLN A 40 -1.88 16.54 -12.45
N ALA A 41 -2.50 17.30 -13.35
CA ALA A 41 -3.87 17.83 -13.18
C ALA A 41 -5.00 16.78 -13.03
N LEU A 42 -4.69 15.47 -13.15
CA LEU A 42 -5.65 14.39 -12.94
C LEU A 42 -5.73 13.94 -11.46
N MET A 43 -4.76 14.32 -10.62
CA MET A 43 -4.78 13.96 -9.20
C MET A 43 -5.98 14.63 -8.47
N PRO A 44 -6.51 14.01 -7.40
CA PRO A 44 -7.56 14.61 -6.58
C PRO A 44 -7.15 15.97 -6.04
N ARG A 45 -8.11 16.89 -5.88
CA ARG A 45 -7.86 18.30 -5.56
C ARG A 45 -6.92 18.52 -4.37
N ALA A 46 -7.15 17.86 -3.24
CA ALA A 46 -6.31 18.08 -2.05
C ALA A 46 -4.84 17.66 -2.29
N LYS A 47 -4.65 16.51 -2.96
CA LYS A 47 -3.32 16.01 -3.33
C LYS A 47 -2.66 16.93 -4.34
N PHE A 48 -3.40 17.35 -5.37
CA PHE A 48 -2.92 18.29 -6.39
C PHE A 48 -2.51 19.64 -5.78
N MET A 49 -3.31 20.22 -4.89
CA MET A 49 -2.99 21.49 -4.24
C MET A 49 -1.75 21.41 -3.37
N LYS A 50 -1.58 20.31 -2.62
CA LYS A 50 -0.37 20.08 -1.82
C LYS A 50 0.88 19.95 -2.70
N ILE A 51 0.82 19.16 -3.76
CA ILE A 51 1.94 19.00 -4.72
C ILE A 51 2.22 20.33 -5.43
N MET A 52 1.18 21.08 -5.81
CA MET A 52 1.33 22.38 -6.48
C MET A 52 2.01 23.42 -5.59
N LEU A 53 1.69 23.44 -4.28
CA LEU A 53 2.38 24.30 -3.31
C LEU A 53 3.88 23.99 -3.28
N PHE A 54 4.24 22.71 -3.19
CA PHE A 54 5.65 22.29 -3.20
C PHE A 54 6.33 22.59 -4.55
N ASN A 55 5.65 22.39 -5.68
CA ASN A 55 6.15 22.75 -7.02
C ASN A 55 6.50 24.24 -7.12
N LEU A 56 5.62 25.11 -6.64
CA LEU A 56 5.86 26.57 -6.66
C LEU A 56 7.06 26.94 -5.79
N ILE A 57 7.12 26.43 -4.55
CA ILE A 57 8.25 26.68 -3.65
C ILE A 57 9.55 26.18 -4.28
N ALA A 58 9.57 24.96 -4.80
CA ALA A 58 10.76 24.37 -5.39
C ALA A 58 11.25 25.12 -6.63
N VAL A 59 10.35 25.52 -7.53
CA VAL A 59 10.74 26.30 -8.72
C VAL A 59 11.26 27.69 -8.33
N CYS A 60 10.67 28.35 -7.33
CA CYS A 60 11.17 29.63 -6.82
C CYS A 60 12.55 29.51 -6.16
N VAL A 61 12.77 28.44 -5.37
CA VAL A 61 14.09 28.15 -4.78
C VAL A 61 15.10 27.82 -5.88
N SER A 62 14.72 27.02 -6.89
CA SER A 62 15.57 26.70 -8.04
C SER A 62 15.96 27.97 -8.81
N ALA A 63 15.01 28.85 -9.09
CA ALA A 63 15.26 30.13 -9.75
C ALA A 63 16.23 31.00 -8.96
N SER A 64 16.05 31.11 -7.64
CA SER A 64 16.92 31.88 -6.76
C SER A 64 18.36 31.34 -6.74
N LEU A 65 18.51 30.03 -6.64
CA LEU A 65 19.82 29.36 -6.68
C LEU A 65 20.47 29.47 -8.07
N CYS A 66 19.68 29.42 -9.15
CA CYS A 66 20.18 29.64 -10.50
C CYS A 66 20.66 31.08 -10.73
N CYS A 67 20.01 32.09 -10.13
CA CYS A 67 20.49 33.47 -10.17
C CYS A 67 21.86 33.60 -9.51
N LEU A 68 22.04 32.99 -8.33
CA LEU A 68 23.32 32.96 -7.63
C LEU A 68 24.39 32.23 -8.46
N ALA A 69 24.04 31.08 -9.04
CA ALA A 69 24.95 30.30 -9.88
C ALA A 69 25.39 31.08 -11.11
N VAL A 70 24.47 31.73 -11.84
CA VAL A 70 24.81 32.59 -12.98
C VAL A 70 25.64 33.79 -12.57
N PHE A 71 25.34 34.44 -11.44
CA PHE A 71 26.16 35.53 -10.91
C PHE A 71 27.60 35.07 -10.65
N SER A 72 27.77 33.90 -10.01
CA SER A 72 29.09 33.33 -9.75
C SER A 72 29.85 32.95 -11.03
N ALA A 73 29.16 32.41 -12.05
CA ALA A 73 29.76 32.06 -13.33
C ALA A 73 30.22 33.30 -14.12
N VAL A 74 29.40 34.38 -14.13
CA VAL A 74 29.76 35.65 -14.78
C VAL A 74 30.92 36.33 -14.03
N LYS A 75 30.95 36.26 -12.69
CA LYS A 75 32.08 36.78 -11.90
C LYS A 75 33.36 36.01 -12.17
N ALA A 76 33.30 34.68 -12.23
CA ALA A 76 34.44 33.85 -12.62
C ALA A 76 34.95 34.23 -14.02
N ARG A 77 34.06 34.44 -14.99
CA ARG A 77 34.42 34.96 -16.33
C ARG A 77 35.19 36.27 -16.23
N GLN A 78 34.66 37.24 -15.48
CA GLN A 78 35.28 38.58 -15.33
C GLN A 78 36.69 38.52 -14.72
N HIS A 79 36.92 37.63 -13.77
CA HIS A 79 38.25 37.45 -13.15
C HIS A 79 39.25 36.73 -14.07
N ALA A 80 38.77 35.83 -14.93
CA ALA A 80 39.61 35.05 -15.84
C ALA A 80 39.98 35.82 -17.12
N THR A 81 39.15 36.76 -17.58
CA THR A 81 39.41 37.55 -18.79
C THR A 81 40.29 38.76 -18.49
N PRO A 82 41.45 38.93 -19.16
CA PRO A 82 42.27 40.13 -19.02
C PRO A 82 41.50 41.41 -19.41
N PRO A 83 41.77 42.56 -18.75
CA PRO A 83 41.09 43.82 -19.05
C PRO A 83 41.32 44.34 -20.48
N ASP A 84 42.45 43.98 -21.10
CA ASP A 84 42.82 44.36 -22.47
C ASP A 84 42.48 43.29 -23.54
N ALA A 85 41.65 42.29 -23.20
CA ALA A 85 41.31 41.22 -24.12
C ALA A 85 40.41 41.70 -25.28
N SER A 86 40.68 41.19 -26.49
CA SER A 86 39.89 41.47 -27.69
C SER A 86 38.42 41.03 -27.53
N GLU A 87 37.52 41.67 -28.27
CA GLU A 87 36.07 41.42 -28.19
C GLU A 87 35.70 39.96 -28.52
N SER A 88 36.47 39.30 -29.39
CA SER A 88 36.32 37.88 -29.71
C SER A 88 36.68 36.95 -28.53
N VAL A 89 37.66 37.32 -27.70
CA VAL A 89 38.04 36.57 -26.49
C VAL A 89 37.06 36.84 -25.35
N ARG A 90 36.56 38.08 -25.23
CA ARG A 90 35.55 38.45 -24.22
C ARG A 90 34.20 37.76 -24.45
N ASN A 91 33.80 37.62 -25.71
CA ASN A 91 32.54 36.98 -26.11
C ASN A 91 32.69 35.48 -26.37
N GLY A 92 33.92 34.97 -26.41
CA GLY A 92 34.25 33.58 -26.67
C GLY A 92 34.00 32.64 -25.48
N TYR A 93 34.49 31.41 -25.66
CA TYR A 93 34.46 30.36 -24.64
C TYR A 93 35.31 30.74 -23.41
N ASN A 94 34.78 30.49 -22.22
CA ASN A 94 35.48 30.70 -20.96
C ASN A 94 35.42 29.43 -20.10
N SER A 95 36.60 28.89 -19.76
CA SER A 95 36.71 27.63 -19.00
C SER A 95 36.21 27.78 -17.56
N ASP A 96 36.54 28.88 -16.88
CA ASP A 96 36.24 29.08 -15.46
C ASP A 96 34.74 29.24 -15.22
N ALA A 97 34.05 29.98 -16.10
CA ALA A 97 32.60 30.12 -16.06
C ALA A 97 31.88 28.78 -16.29
N CYS A 98 32.41 27.94 -17.17
CA CYS A 98 31.89 26.60 -17.43
C CYS A 98 32.13 25.67 -16.24
N ALA A 99 33.32 25.72 -15.61
CA ALA A 99 33.63 24.94 -14.42
C ALA A 99 32.70 25.28 -13.25
N VAL A 100 32.50 26.58 -12.96
CA VAL A 100 31.59 27.03 -11.91
C VAL A 100 30.15 26.57 -12.18
N SER A 101 29.69 26.70 -13.43
CA SER A 101 28.35 26.23 -13.83
C SER A 101 28.20 24.71 -13.68
N GLY A 102 29.25 23.95 -14.00
CA GLY A 102 29.28 22.49 -13.83
C GLY A 102 29.21 22.06 -12.37
N VAL A 103 29.93 22.73 -11.47
CA VAL A 103 29.87 22.46 -10.01
C VAL A 103 28.46 22.72 -9.48
N TRP A 104 27.86 23.86 -9.83
CA TRP A 104 26.48 24.17 -9.46
C TRP A 104 25.48 23.14 -9.97
N LEU A 105 25.64 22.67 -11.22
CA LEU A 105 24.79 21.63 -11.80
C LEU A 105 24.81 20.34 -10.94
N ILE A 106 25.99 19.87 -10.54
CA ILE A 106 26.14 18.65 -9.73
C ILE A 106 25.48 18.85 -8.35
N VAL A 107 25.80 19.95 -7.65
CA VAL A 107 25.29 20.21 -6.30
C VAL A 107 23.77 20.33 -6.29
N MET A 108 23.20 21.04 -7.27
CA MET A 108 21.76 21.24 -7.38
C MET A 108 21.00 19.95 -7.69
N ILE A 109 21.47 19.17 -8.67
CA ILE A 109 20.83 17.90 -9.03
C ILE A 109 20.97 16.89 -7.90
N TRP A 110 22.14 16.83 -7.25
CA TRP A 110 22.37 15.94 -6.11
C TRP A 110 21.41 16.26 -4.97
N ALA A 111 21.38 17.51 -4.49
CA ALA A 111 20.52 17.92 -3.39
C ALA A 111 19.03 17.68 -3.69
N ALA A 112 18.57 18.03 -4.90
CA ALA A 112 17.19 17.83 -5.32
C ALA A 112 16.79 16.34 -5.35
N ASN A 113 17.65 15.48 -5.91
CA ASN A 113 17.34 14.05 -6.01
C ASN A 113 17.53 13.29 -4.70
N THR A 114 18.37 13.79 -3.77
CA THR A 114 18.39 13.32 -2.38
C THR A 114 17.06 13.64 -1.69
N LEU A 115 16.53 14.86 -1.87
CA LEU A 115 15.24 15.24 -1.29
C LEU A 115 14.06 14.46 -1.92
N ARG A 116 14.17 14.15 -3.23
CA ARG A 116 13.23 13.27 -3.94
C ARG A 116 13.16 11.88 -3.31
N ALA A 117 14.30 11.32 -2.94
CA ALA A 117 14.40 9.98 -2.39
C ALA A 117 13.95 9.93 -0.91
N TRP A 118 14.18 11.03 -0.16
CA TRP A 118 13.67 11.18 1.20
C TRP A 118 12.13 11.18 1.32
N ARG A 119 11.41 11.81 0.38
CA ARG A 119 9.92 11.82 0.35
C ARG A 119 9.36 11.55 -1.05
N PRO A 120 9.39 10.30 -1.55
CA PRO A 120 9.03 10.01 -2.95
C PRO A 120 7.55 10.29 -3.25
N MET A 121 6.64 10.06 -2.30
CA MET A 121 5.19 10.24 -2.54
C MET A 121 4.77 11.70 -2.80
N GLU A 122 5.51 12.68 -2.28
CA GLU A 122 5.13 14.11 -2.36
C GLU A 122 6.14 14.94 -3.15
N LEU A 123 7.44 14.61 -3.03
CA LEU A 123 8.52 15.41 -3.60
C LEU A 123 9.03 14.89 -4.95
N GLN A 124 8.52 13.75 -5.45
CA GLN A 124 8.96 13.21 -6.73
C GLN A 124 8.80 14.20 -7.88
N ASP A 125 7.58 14.66 -8.16
CA ASP A 125 7.35 15.58 -9.28
C ASP A 125 7.95 16.96 -9.02
N THR A 126 7.91 17.40 -7.75
CA THR A 126 8.48 18.66 -7.27
C THR A 126 9.97 18.76 -7.56
N MET A 127 10.74 17.74 -7.19
CA MET A 127 12.20 17.74 -7.37
C MET A 127 12.59 17.47 -8.82
N VAL A 128 11.74 16.79 -9.60
CA VAL A 128 11.90 16.68 -11.05
C VAL A 128 11.76 18.06 -11.71
N ALA A 129 10.73 18.84 -11.37
CA ALA A 129 10.57 20.21 -11.88
C ALA A 129 11.76 21.10 -11.49
N PHE A 130 12.20 21.03 -10.23
CA PHE A 130 13.42 21.72 -9.75
C PHE A 130 14.63 21.36 -10.60
N SER A 131 14.87 20.07 -10.81
CA SER A 131 16.04 19.55 -11.53
C SER A 131 16.01 19.94 -13.01
N ILE A 132 14.84 19.94 -13.66
CA ILE A 132 14.69 20.39 -15.05
C ILE A 132 15.03 21.87 -15.17
N PHE A 133 14.52 22.71 -14.25
CA PHE A 133 14.84 24.14 -14.22
C PHE A 133 16.35 24.39 -14.09
N SER A 134 17.02 23.67 -13.17
CA SER A 134 18.47 23.77 -12.98
C SER A 134 19.24 23.26 -14.21
N CYS A 135 18.82 22.16 -14.84
CA CYS A 135 19.47 21.62 -16.05
C CYS A 135 19.41 22.62 -17.22
N VAL A 136 18.25 23.23 -17.47
CA VAL A 136 18.05 24.20 -18.55
C VAL A 136 18.89 25.45 -18.35
N THR A 137 19.01 25.92 -17.11
CA THR A 137 19.75 27.15 -16.83
C THR A 137 21.27 26.90 -16.81
N MET A 138 21.74 25.88 -16.10
CA MET A 138 23.18 25.66 -15.88
C MET A 138 23.91 25.18 -17.14
N THR A 139 23.25 24.44 -18.03
CA THR A 139 23.84 24.05 -19.33
C THR A 139 24.12 25.24 -20.25
N ARG A 140 23.42 26.38 -20.04
CA ARG A 140 23.70 27.65 -20.71
C ARG A 140 24.47 28.65 -19.82
N GLY A 141 24.69 28.32 -18.55
CA GLY A 141 25.28 29.20 -17.54
C GLY A 141 26.65 29.75 -17.94
N GLY A 142 27.53 28.91 -18.51
CA GLY A 142 28.86 29.31 -18.96
C GLY A 142 28.88 30.24 -20.18
N MET A 143 27.76 30.34 -20.91
CA MET A 143 27.62 31.17 -22.11
C MET A 143 27.19 32.61 -21.81
N PHE A 144 26.63 32.88 -20.63
CA PHE A 144 26.20 34.22 -20.29
C PHE A 144 27.40 35.14 -20.10
N ILE A 145 27.41 36.25 -20.86
CA ILE A 145 28.50 37.24 -20.81
C ILE A 145 28.23 38.25 -19.70
N THR A 146 26.95 38.61 -19.49
CA THR A 146 26.53 39.61 -18.52
C THR A 146 25.46 39.06 -17.58
N VAL A 147 25.43 39.58 -16.35
CA VAL A 147 24.41 39.22 -15.34
C VAL A 147 22.98 39.55 -15.81
N PRO A 148 22.70 40.72 -16.42
CA PRO A 148 21.35 41.03 -16.90
C PRO A 148 20.83 40.06 -17.95
N GLN A 149 21.68 39.59 -18.87
CA GLN A 149 21.32 38.60 -19.87
C GLN A 149 20.89 37.26 -19.24
N GLY A 150 21.65 36.81 -18.23
CA GLY A 150 21.32 35.60 -17.50
C GLY A 150 20.05 35.72 -16.66
N LEU A 151 19.83 36.87 -16.00
CA LEU A 151 18.62 37.15 -15.24
C LEU A 151 17.37 37.22 -16.13
N ASP A 152 17.48 37.81 -17.32
CA ASP A 152 16.37 37.84 -18.28
C ASP A 152 16.01 36.43 -18.76
N PHE A 153 17.01 35.59 -19.02
CA PHE A 153 16.78 34.18 -19.35
C PHE A 153 16.06 33.42 -18.22
N ILE A 154 16.50 33.58 -16.97
CA ILE A 154 15.87 32.96 -15.80
C ILE A 154 14.43 33.46 -15.62
N ASN A 155 14.18 34.76 -15.81
CA ASN A 155 12.85 35.35 -15.72
C ASN A 155 11.90 34.76 -16.77
N ARG A 156 12.35 34.64 -18.02
CA ARG A 156 11.57 34.00 -19.10
C ARG A 156 11.28 32.53 -18.80
N LEU A 157 12.27 31.80 -18.30
CA LEU A 157 12.11 30.39 -17.91
C LEU A 157 11.10 30.23 -16.76
N LEU A 158 11.20 31.08 -15.72
CA LEU A 158 10.27 31.10 -14.58
C LEU A 158 8.83 31.39 -15.04
N LYS A 159 8.64 32.40 -15.89
CA LYS A 159 7.32 32.70 -16.47
C LYS A 159 6.75 31.53 -17.24
N GLY A 160 7.56 30.83 -18.03
CA GLY A 160 7.13 29.63 -18.76
C GLY A 160 6.68 28.49 -17.84
N PHE A 161 7.41 28.25 -16.74
CA PHE A 161 7.04 27.23 -15.75
C PHE A 161 5.75 27.58 -15.01
N LEU A 162 5.65 28.83 -14.54
CA LEU A 162 4.45 29.34 -13.86
C LEU A 162 3.21 29.32 -14.76
N LEU A 163 3.37 29.59 -16.06
CA LEU A 163 2.28 29.49 -17.04
C LEU A 163 1.77 28.04 -17.16
N GLY A 164 2.68 27.06 -17.25
CA GLY A 164 2.32 25.65 -17.27
C GLY A 164 1.56 25.21 -16.01
N PHE A 165 2.02 25.66 -14.83
CA PHE A 165 1.35 25.40 -13.56
C PHE A 165 0.00 26.11 -13.42
N ALA A 166 -0.13 27.34 -13.92
CA ALA A 166 -1.37 28.10 -13.90
C ALA A 166 -2.46 27.42 -14.75
N VAL A 167 -2.10 26.98 -15.98
CA VAL A 167 -3.04 26.25 -16.85
C VAL A 167 -3.45 24.92 -16.22
N ALA A 168 -2.50 24.15 -15.69
CA ALA A 168 -2.81 22.89 -14.99
C ALA A 168 -3.75 23.12 -13.78
N THR A 169 -3.53 24.19 -13.02
CA THR A 169 -4.38 24.59 -11.88
C THR A 169 -5.79 24.96 -12.35
N GLY A 170 -5.92 25.75 -13.41
CA GLY A 170 -7.21 26.11 -13.99
C GLY A 170 -8.01 24.87 -14.44
N VAL A 171 -7.37 23.94 -15.15
CA VAL A 171 -8.02 22.70 -15.59
C VAL A 171 -8.41 21.83 -14.38
N SER A 172 -7.53 21.70 -13.39
CA SER A 172 -7.80 20.88 -12.20
C SER A 172 -9.00 21.39 -11.39
N LEU A 173 -9.09 22.71 -11.19
CA LEU A 173 -10.12 23.36 -10.37
C LEU A 173 -11.46 23.52 -11.08
N PHE A 174 -11.47 23.95 -12.34
CA PHE A 174 -12.71 24.32 -13.04
C PHE A 174 -13.30 23.19 -13.91
N ILE A 175 -12.46 22.30 -14.45
CA ILE A 175 -12.92 21.27 -15.40
C ILE A 175 -13.03 19.92 -14.69
N LEU A 176 -14.27 19.43 -14.50
CA LEU A 176 -14.58 18.17 -13.82
C LEU A 176 -13.78 18.00 -12.52
N PRO A 177 -14.10 18.79 -11.49
CA PRO A 177 -13.36 18.73 -10.24
C PRO A 177 -13.53 17.41 -9.52
N ILE A 178 -12.42 16.71 -9.30
CA ILE A 178 -12.38 15.44 -8.57
C ILE A 178 -11.98 15.76 -7.14
N THR A 179 -12.89 15.51 -6.20
CA THR A 179 -12.62 15.68 -4.78
C THR A 179 -12.03 14.40 -4.19
N SER A 180 -11.09 14.53 -3.27
CA SER A 180 -10.55 13.37 -2.53
C SER A 180 -11.65 12.66 -1.75
N ARG A 181 -12.59 13.43 -1.18
CA ARG A 181 -13.79 12.87 -0.54
C ARG A 181 -14.70 12.10 -1.49
N GLY A 182 -14.81 12.52 -2.75
CA GLY A 182 -15.56 11.78 -3.77
C GLY A 182 -14.96 10.40 -4.03
N ASN A 183 -13.63 10.30 -4.07
CA ASN A 183 -12.92 9.02 -4.17
C ASN A 183 -13.14 8.15 -2.93
N VAL A 184 -13.06 8.73 -1.72
CA VAL A 184 -13.36 8.00 -0.47
C VAL A 184 -14.78 7.43 -0.50
N PHE A 185 -15.79 8.20 -0.92
CA PHE A 185 -17.16 7.69 -1.05
C PHE A 185 -17.29 6.58 -2.10
N HIS A 186 -16.60 6.70 -3.23
CA HIS A 186 -16.57 5.64 -4.24
C HIS A 186 -15.89 4.37 -3.69
N ASP A 187 -14.79 4.53 -2.96
CA ASP A 187 -14.04 3.43 -2.38
C ASP A 187 -14.84 2.74 -1.26
N ILE A 188 -15.60 3.47 -0.44
CA ILE A 188 -16.54 2.88 0.54
C ILE A 188 -17.62 2.04 -0.15
N ARG A 189 -18.21 2.51 -1.25
CA ARG A 189 -19.18 1.71 -2.04
C ARG A 189 -18.54 0.45 -2.59
N ASN A 190 -17.36 0.60 -3.22
CA ASN A 190 -16.61 -0.53 -3.74
C ASN A 190 -16.24 -1.51 -2.62
N TYR A 191 -15.97 -1.01 -1.41
CA TYR A 191 -15.64 -1.82 -0.25
C TYR A 191 -16.80 -2.75 0.11
N VAL A 192 -18.02 -2.23 0.17
CA VAL A 192 -19.23 -3.04 0.40
C VAL A 192 -19.43 -4.06 -0.72
N THR A 193 -19.22 -3.70 -2.00
CA THR A 193 -19.30 -4.68 -3.10
C THR A 193 -18.22 -5.76 -3.04
N GLN A 194 -17.02 -5.43 -2.57
CA GLN A 194 -15.95 -6.42 -2.41
C GLN A 194 -16.20 -7.34 -1.22
N ILE A 195 -16.80 -6.83 -0.13
CA ILE A 195 -17.28 -7.65 0.99
C ILE A 195 -18.28 -8.69 0.48
N ASP A 196 -19.25 -8.29 -0.37
CA ASP A 196 -20.21 -9.22 -0.97
C ASP A 196 -19.51 -10.31 -1.79
N THR A 197 -18.58 -9.93 -2.67
CA THR A 197 -17.82 -10.92 -3.46
C THR A 197 -17.00 -11.88 -2.58
N LEU A 198 -16.49 -11.41 -1.45
CA LEU A 198 -15.74 -12.24 -0.51
C LEU A 198 -16.67 -13.20 0.24
N MET A 199 -17.85 -12.75 0.68
CA MET A 199 -18.84 -13.61 1.31
C MET A 199 -19.40 -14.66 0.35
N GLN A 200 -19.69 -14.29 -0.89
CA GLN A 200 -20.10 -15.27 -1.90
C GLN A 200 -18.99 -16.31 -2.16
N ALA A 201 -17.72 -15.87 -2.25
CA ALA A 201 -16.59 -16.79 -2.35
C ALA A 201 -16.47 -17.73 -1.13
N GLN A 202 -16.75 -17.22 0.07
CA GLN A 202 -16.78 -18.01 1.31
C GLN A 202 -17.91 -19.04 1.30
N ILE A 203 -19.12 -18.62 0.92
CA ILE A 203 -20.30 -19.49 0.80
C ILE A 203 -20.03 -20.60 -0.21
N SER A 204 -19.55 -20.25 -1.42
CA SER A 204 -19.22 -21.25 -2.45
C SER A 204 -18.10 -22.19 -2.02
N PHE A 205 -17.12 -21.72 -1.24
CA PHE A 205 -16.07 -22.60 -0.70
C PHE A 205 -16.67 -23.60 0.31
N VAL A 206 -17.53 -23.15 1.22
CA VAL A 206 -18.19 -24.04 2.20
C VAL A 206 -19.14 -25.01 1.49
N GLU A 207 -19.87 -24.56 0.47
CA GLU A 207 -20.79 -25.36 -0.35
C GLU A 207 -20.07 -26.41 -1.22
N GLY A 208 -18.96 -26.02 -1.86
CA GLY A 208 -18.11 -26.94 -2.61
C GLY A 208 -17.49 -28.01 -1.69
N THR A 209 -17.28 -27.66 -0.43
CA THR A 209 -16.85 -28.61 0.59
C THR A 209 -18.01 -29.52 1.03
N SER A 210 -19.25 -29.02 1.13
CA SER A 210 -20.43 -29.80 1.58
C SER A 210 -21.04 -30.71 0.51
N SER A 211 -20.95 -30.33 -0.77
CA SER A 211 -21.51 -31.08 -1.91
C SER A 211 -20.60 -32.21 -2.40
N GLY A 212 -19.30 -32.11 -2.12
CA GLY A 212 -18.40 -33.26 -2.23
C GLY A 212 -18.55 -34.16 -1.01
N THR A 213 -18.21 -35.44 -1.15
CA THR A 213 -17.99 -36.36 -0.01
C THR A 213 -16.79 -35.95 0.89
N ALA A 214 -16.45 -34.66 0.93
CA ALA A 214 -15.28 -34.08 1.58
C ALA A 214 -15.47 -33.91 3.09
N TRP A 215 -16.71 -33.67 3.56
CA TRP A 215 -17.06 -33.84 4.98
C TRP A 215 -17.46 -35.29 5.29
N THR A 216 -17.90 -36.06 4.29
CA THR A 216 -18.81 -37.21 4.54
C THR A 216 -18.56 -38.48 3.68
N GLY A 217 -17.33 -38.82 3.30
CA GLY A 217 -17.11 -40.11 2.63
C GLY A 217 -15.68 -40.67 2.62
N ALA A 218 -15.55 -41.83 3.29
CA ALA A 218 -14.48 -42.83 3.26
C ALA A 218 -13.05 -42.42 3.69
N ARG A 219 -12.79 -41.15 4.00
CA ARG A 219 -11.50 -40.60 4.49
C ARG A 219 -11.72 -39.09 4.65
N GLY A 220 -11.86 -38.58 5.89
CA GLY A 220 -12.25 -37.18 6.20
C GLY A 220 -11.38 -36.08 5.58
N LEU A 221 -11.72 -34.80 5.85
CA LEU A 221 -11.02 -33.57 5.41
C LEU A 221 -9.49 -33.67 5.48
N LEU A 222 -9.02 -34.39 6.50
CA LEU A 222 -7.63 -34.60 6.89
C LEU A 222 -6.92 -35.69 6.06
N HIS A 223 -7.69 -36.69 5.62
CA HIS A 223 -7.15 -37.92 5.03
C HIS A 223 -7.20 -37.92 3.49
N ARG A 224 -8.01 -37.06 2.86
CA ARG A 224 -8.07 -36.93 1.39
C ARG A 224 -7.07 -35.93 0.80
N THR A 225 -6.74 -34.86 1.51
CA THR A 225 -5.59 -34.01 1.18
C THR A 225 -4.25 -34.76 1.32
N ARG A 226 -4.19 -35.77 2.20
CA ARG A 226 -3.10 -36.75 2.30
C ARG A 226 -2.99 -37.64 1.05
N THR A 227 -4.11 -38.11 0.49
CA THR A 227 -4.13 -39.00 -0.70
C THR A 227 -4.07 -38.27 -2.04
N ALA A 228 -4.71 -37.09 -2.17
CA ALA A 228 -4.58 -36.22 -3.33
C ALA A 228 -3.12 -35.77 -3.53
N ARG A 229 -2.39 -35.52 -2.44
CA ARG A 229 -0.96 -35.14 -2.48
C ARG A 229 -0.03 -36.33 -2.75
N SER A 230 -0.36 -37.52 -2.25
CA SER A 230 0.35 -38.77 -2.56
C SER A 230 0.22 -39.21 -4.03
N LEU A 231 -0.89 -38.86 -4.70
CA LEU A 231 -1.09 -39.09 -6.13
C LEU A 231 -0.52 -37.96 -7.00
N HIS A 232 -0.48 -36.72 -6.50
CA HIS A 232 0.06 -35.57 -7.22
C HIS A 232 1.59 -35.62 -7.42
N ASP A 233 2.32 -36.33 -6.54
CA ASP A 233 3.76 -36.61 -6.75
C ASP A 233 4.01 -37.70 -7.82
N ARG A 234 2.97 -38.35 -8.36
CA ARG A 234 3.09 -39.41 -9.37
C ARG A 234 2.58 -39.04 -10.77
N ASP A 235 1.64 -38.12 -10.92
CA ASP A 235 1.15 -37.68 -12.23
C ASP A 235 1.21 -36.16 -12.41
N SER A 236 2.21 -35.71 -13.17
CA SER A 236 2.49 -34.31 -13.49
C SER A 236 1.63 -33.72 -14.61
N THR A 237 0.49 -34.35 -14.94
CA THR A 237 -0.42 -33.90 -15.99
C THR A 237 -1.87 -34.25 -15.68
N SER A 238 -2.66 -33.30 -15.15
CA SER A 238 -4.08 -33.03 -15.50
C SER A 238 -4.88 -32.30 -14.38
N THR A 239 -5.65 -31.29 -14.81
CA THR A 239 -6.85 -30.67 -14.18
C THR A 239 -6.73 -30.10 -12.75
N GLU A 240 -6.74 -28.77 -12.62
CA GLU A 240 -6.92 -28.10 -11.31
C GLU A 240 -8.22 -28.58 -10.64
N SER A 241 -8.15 -28.98 -9.37
CA SER A 241 -9.34 -29.38 -8.62
C SER A 241 -10.26 -28.18 -8.39
N GLU A 242 -11.58 -28.39 -8.44
CA GLU A 242 -12.59 -27.32 -8.24
C GLU A 242 -12.40 -26.58 -6.91
N LEU A 243 -11.98 -27.29 -5.86
CA LEU A 243 -11.65 -26.73 -4.54
C LEU A 243 -10.43 -25.81 -4.58
N ASP A 244 -9.40 -26.12 -5.38
CA ASP A 244 -8.24 -25.24 -5.54
C ASP A 244 -8.60 -23.94 -6.27
N VAL A 245 -9.53 -24.02 -7.23
CA VAL A 245 -10.08 -22.83 -7.91
C VAL A 245 -10.84 -21.95 -6.92
N GLN A 246 -11.70 -22.54 -6.08
CA GLN A 246 -12.44 -21.81 -5.03
C GLN A 246 -11.50 -21.17 -3.99
N ARG A 247 -10.46 -21.90 -3.54
CA ARG A 247 -9.41 -21.36 -2.65
C ARG A 247 -8.69 -20.17 -3.28
N LYS A 248 -8.29 -20.27 -4.55
CA LYS A 248 -7.67 -19.16 -5.30
C LYS A 248 -8.61 -17.97 -5.43
N HIS A 249 -9.91 -18.21 -5.64
CA HIS A 249 -10.91 -17.14 -5.72
C HIS A 249 -11.06 -16.40 -4.39
N LEU A 250 -11.16 -17.14 -3.27
CA LEU A 250 -11.26 -16.56 -1.92
C LEU A 250 -10.03 -15.72 -1.56
N THR A 251 -8.83 -16.26 -1.76
CA THR A 251 -7.57 -15.53 -1.51
C THR A 251 -7.42 -14.30 -2.41
N THR A 252 -7.86 -14.38 -3.66
CA THR A 252 -7.90 -13.24 -4.59
C THR A 252 -8.88 -12.16 -4.14
N ALA A 253 -10.09 -12.54 -3.68
CA ALA A 253 -11.06 -11.60 -3.13
C ALA A 253 -10.51 -10.91 -1.86
N LEU A 254 -9.88 -11.66 -0.95
CA LEU A 254 -9.28 -11.13 0.26
C LEU A 254 -8.13 -10.16 -0.04
N THR A 255 -7.26 -10.48 -1.00
CA THR A 255 -6.16 -9.58 -1.40
C THR A 255 -6.67 -8.30 -2.04
N LYS A 256 -7.74 -8.37 -2.86
CA LYS A 256 -8.43 -7.18 -3.39
C LYS A 256 -9.03 -6.31 -2.30
N LEU A 257 -9.71 -6.91 -1.32
CA LEU A 257 -10.28 -6.19 -0.19
C LEU A 257 -9.20 -5.50 0.66
N ASN A 258 -8.10 -6.20 0.95
CA ASN A 258 -6.94 -5.65 1.65
C ASN A 258 -6.26 -4.51 0.88
N ALA A 259 -6.12 -4.63 -0.44
CA ALA A 259 -5.60 -3.56 -1.28
C ALA A 259 -6.53 -2.34 -1.28
N LEU A 260 -7.85 -2.56 -1.34
CA LEU A 260 -8.85 -1.50 -1.26
C LEU A 260 -8.85 -0.82 0.12
N HIS A 261 -8.68 -1.56 1.21
CA HIS A 261 -8.54 -1.00 2.56
C HIS A 261 -7.31 -0.09 2.65
N GLY A 262 -6.16 -0.54 2.12
CA GLY A 262 -4.94 0.27 2.06
C GLY A 262 -5.11 1.52 1.21
N LYS A 263 -5.83 1.42 0.08
CA LYS A 263 -6.16 2.56 -0.79
C LYS A 263 -7.07 3.56 -0.07
N LEU A 264 -8.16 3.09 0.55
CA LEU A 264 -9.09 3.91 1.31
C LEU A 264 -8.37 4.69 2.41
N GLN A 265 -7.43 4.05 3.10
CA GLN A 265 -6.64 4.70 4.14
C GLN A 265 -5.73 5.81 3.59
N ALA A 266 -5.14 5.61 2.41
CA ALA A 266 -4.33 6.62 1.73
C ALA A 266 -5.18 7.80 1.24
N ASP A 267 -6.34 7.54 0.66
CA ASP A 267 -7.26 8.58 0.19
C ASP A 267 -7.91 9.34 1.36
N LEU A 268 -8.18 8.66 2.48
CA LEU A 268 -8.69 9.26 3.71
C LEU A 268 -7.72 10.31 4.24
N PHE A 269 -6.40 10.06 4.20
CA PHE A 269 -5.39 11.03 4.64
C PHE A 269 -5.55 12.38 3.92
N TYR A 270 -5.63 12.37 2.60
CA TYR A 270 -5.82 13.60 1.81
C TYR A 270 -7.23 14.19 1.92
N SER A 271 -8.24 13.37 2.23
CA SER A 271 -9.63 13.83 2.36
C SER A 271 -9.87 14.72 3.59
N LYS A 272 -9.03 14.58 4.63
CA LYS A 272 -9.09 15.37 5.86
C LYS A 272 -8.68 16.82 5.61
N ASP A 273 -7.77 17.02 4.67
CA ASP A 273 -7.16 18.31 4.37
C ASP A 273 -7.86 19.06 3.21
N GLU A 274 -8.96 18.51 2.71
CA GLU A 274 -9.73 19.07 1.62
C GLU A 274 -10.78 20.08 2.11
N LEU A 275 -10.81 21.27 1.52
CA LEU A 275 -11.94 22.18 1.61
C LEU A 275 -13.10 21.63 0.80
N ALA A 276 -14.18 21.24 1.49
CA ALA A 276 -15.28 20.51 0.88
C ALA A 276 -16.65 21.09 1.24
N TRP A 277 -17.60 20.95 0.33
CA TRP A 277 -19.02 21.19 0.56
C TRP A 277 -19.73 19.84 0.68
N GLY A 278 -20.20 19.48 1.87
CA GLY A 278 -20.79 18.17 2.12
C GLY A 278 -21.40 18.03 3.51
N LYS A 279 -22.02 16.87 3.78
CA LYS A 279 -22.70 16.57 5.06
C LYS A 279 -21.72 15.99 6.10
N LEU A 280 -21.03 14.92 5.71
CA LEU A 280 -20.08 14.18 6.56
C LEU A 280 -18.78 14.96 6.78
N SER A 281 -18.34 15.02 8.04
CA SER A 281 -17.06 15.63 8.44
C SER A 281 -15.87 14.68 8.20
N ALA A 282 -14.66 15.24 8.29
CA ALA A 282 -13.42 14.47 8.19
C ALA A 282 -13.24 13.45 9.34
N GLU A 283 -13.81 13.75 10.52
CA GLU A 283 -13.80 12.85 11.68
C GLU A 283 -14.79 11.71 11.46
N ASP A 284 -15.98 12.00 10.95
CA ASP A 284 -16.99 10.98 10.61
C ASP A 284 -16.43 9.96 9.60
N LEU A 285 -15.69 10.41 8.58
CA LEU A 285 -15.00 9.52 7.64
C LEU A 285 -13.94 8.64 8.32
N GLY A 286 -13.25 9.17 9.34
CA GLY A 286 -12.33 8.41 10.17
C GLY A 286 -13.04 7.32 10.97
N HIS A 287 -14.19 7.64 11.56
CA HIS A 287 -15.02 6.68 12.27
C HIS A 287 -15.54 5.58 11.34
N ILE A 288 -16.05 5.93 10.15
CA ILE A 288 -16.48 4.94 9.15
C ILE A 288 -15.32 4.01 8.78
N ASN A 289 -14.11 4.53 8.54
CA ASN A 289 -12.95 3.70 8.25
C ASN A 289 -12.60 2.74 9.39
N ASN A 290 -12.73 3.18 10.65
CA ASN A 290 -12.51 2.32 11.81
C ASN A 290 -13.56 1.20 11.90
N LEU A 291 -14.85 1.52 11.65
CA LEU A 291 -15.93 0.53 11.62
C LEU A 291 -15.77 -0.48 10.45
N LEU A 292 -15.36 -0.01 9.27
CA LEU A 292 -15.02 -0.88 8.13
C LEU A 292 -13.80 -1.78 8.42
N ARG A 293 -12.87 -1.33 9.27
CA ARG A 293 -11.77 -2.16 9.77
C ARG A 293 -12.26 -3.21 10.76
N SER A 294 -13.19 -2.87 11.66
CA SER A 294 -13.82 -3.85 12.55
C SER A 294 -14.55 -4.95 11.76
N LEU A 295 -15.12 -4.63 10.60
CA LEU A 295 -15.69 -5.62 9.67
C LEU A 295 -14.60 -6.45 8.94
N LEU A 296 -13.47 -5.82 8.58
CA LEU A 296 -12.38 -6.50 7.87
C LEU A 296 -11.77 -7.67 8.67
N LEU A 297 -11.67 -7.52 9.99
CA LEU A 297 -10.98 -8.50 10.85
C LEU A 297 -11.70 -9.86 10.87
N PRO A 298 -13.01 -9.96 11.19
CA PRO A 298 -13.74 -11.23 11.11
C PRO A 298 -13.77 -11.80 9.68
N LEU A 299 -13.99 -10.96 8.67
CA LEU A 299 -13.97 -11.39 7.25
C LEU A 299 -12.64 -12.03 6.87
N SER A 300 -11.53 -11.43 7.30
CA SER A 300 -10.21 -11.97 7.03
C SER A 300 -9.92 -13.25 7.82
N GLY A 301 -10.47 -13.41 9.03
CA GLY A 301 -10.38 -14.66 9.80
C GLY A 301 -11.18 -15.79 9.15
N MET A 302 -12.40 -15.49 8.68
CA MET A 302 -13.23 -16.45 7.96
C MET A 302 -12.53 -16.93 6.68
N ALA A 303 -11.90 -16.01 5.95
CA ALA A 303 -11.16 -16.32 4.72
C ALA A 303 -9.89 -17.17 4.95
N MET A 304 -9.42 -17.33 6.20
CA MET A 304 -8.30 -18.22 6.55
C MET A 304 -8.69 -19.69 6.65
N LEU A 305 -9.99 -20.02 6.65
CA LEU A 305 -10.48 -21.39 6.80
C LEU A 305 -9.75 -22.43 5.91
N PRO A 306 -9.50 -22.19 4.61
CA PRO A 306 -8.80 -23.18 3.77
C PRO A 306 -7.37 -23.47 4.25
N GLU A 307 -6.69 -22.48 4.82
CA GLU A 307 -5.32 -22.61 5.33
C GLU A 307 -5.28 -23.29 6.69
N ILE A 308 -6.27 -23.02 7.56
CA ILE A 308 -6.41 -23.70 8.85
C ILE A 308 -6.66 -25.18 8.61
N LEU A 309 -7.51 -25.53 7.64
CA LEU A 309 -7.72 -26.92 7.23
C LEU A 309 -6.40 -27.55 6.77
N GLU A 310 -5.63 -26.89 5.89
CA GLU A 310 -4.33 -27.39 5.43
C GLU A 310 -3.30 -27.58 6.57
N MET A 311 -3.33 -26.69 7.57
CA MET A 311 -2.49 -26.81 8.76
C MET A 311 -2.80 -28.09 9.55
N ILE A 312 -4.08 -28.37 9.80
CA ILE A 312 -4.48 -29.55 10.59
C ILE A 312 -4.08 -30.82 9.84
N ILE A 313 -4.32 -30.87 8.52
CA ILE A 313 -3.87 -31.97 7.64
C ILE A 313 -2.36 -32.24 7.80
N LYS A 314 -1.55 -31.18 7.75
CA LYS A 314 -0.08 -31.30 7.77
C LYS A 314 0.44 -31.76 9.12
N ASN A 315 -0.19 -31.36 10.22
CA ASN A 315 0.20 -31.76 11.57
C ASN A 315 -0.18 -33.21 11.89
N GLU A 316 -1.32 -33.70 11.37
CA GLU A 316 -1.77 -35.08 11.60
C GLU A 316 -1.07 -36.11 10.70
N GLY A 317 -0.61 -35.69 9.52
CA GLY A 317 0.11 -36.55 8.58
C GLY A 317 1.39 -37.21 9.13
N GLU A 318 1.94 -36.72 10.24
CA GLU A 318 3.12 -37.28 10.92
C GLU A 318 2.79 -38.42 11.92
N HIS A 319 1.52 -38.65 12.31
CA HIS A 319 1.20 -39.47 13.50
C HIS A 319 0.29 -40.70 13.35
N THR A 320 -0.31 -41.00 12.20
CA THR A 320 -1.20 -42.18 12.11
C THR A 320 -0.89 -43.08 10.92
N ALA A 321 -0.45 -44.30 11.27
CA ALA A 321 -0.54 -45.51 10.45
C ALA A 321 -1.98 -46.03 10.46
N GLU A 322 -2.35 -46.72 9.39
CA GLU A 322 -3.71 -47.15 9.01
C GLU A 322 -4.48 -47.84 10.15
N VAL A 323 -5.66 -47.31 10.49
CA VAL A 323 -6.66 -47.97 11.35
C VAL A 323 -7.88 -48.29 10.50
N PHE A 324 -8.38 -49.53 10.61
CA PHE A 324 -9.52 -50.06 9.86
C PHE A 324 -10.78 -49.93 10.74
N GLU A 325 -11.66 -48.98 10.45
CA GLU A 325 -12.96 -48.81 11.15
C GLU A 325 -14.10 -49.59 10.44
N LEU A 326 -15.11 -50.00 11.22
CA LEU A 326 -16.28 -50.75 10.74
C LEU A 326 -17.25 -49.88 9.90
N PRO A 327 -17.89 -50.41 8.84
CA PRO A 327 -18.67 -49.61 7.88
C PRO A 327 -19.92 -48.91 8.42
N GLU A 328 -20.61 -49.48 9.42
CA GLU A 328 -21.92 -48.98 9.88
C GLU A 328 -21.80 -47.73 10.78
N GLU A 329 -20.89 -47.73 11.77
CA GLU A 329 -20.61 -46.55 12.60
C GLU A 329 -20.07 -45.38 11.75
N HIS A 330 -19.27 -45.68 10.73
CA HIS A 330 -18.74 -44.69 9.81
C HIS A 330 -19.86 -44.01 8.99
N THR A 331 -20.94 -44.70 8.62
CA THR A 331 -22.05 -44.09 7.87
C THR A 331 -22.95 -43.17 8.70
N LEU A 332 -23.14 -43.48 9.99
CA LEU A 332 -23.94 -42.66 10.91
C LEU A 332 -23.21 -41.36 11.28
N ARG A 333 -21.93 -41.43 11.68
CA ARG A 333 -21.09 -40.25 12.00
C ARG A 333 -21.01 -39.27 10.82
N VAL A 334 -20.83 -39.83 9.62
CA VAL A 334 -20.84 -39.12 8.34
C VAL A 334 -22.16 -38.35 8.13
N SER A 335 -23.31 -38.95 8.45
CA SER A 335 -24.60 -38.28 8.31
C SER A 335 -24.83 -37.16 9.32
N GLU A 336 -24.25 -37.25 10.52
CA GLU A 336 -24.37 -36.24 11.58
C GLU A 336 -23.49 -35.02 11.29
N ILE A 337 -22.25 -35.27 10.88
CA ILE A 337 -21.34 -34.23 10.42
C ILE A 337 -21.96 -33.48 9.22
N GLN A 338 -22.59 -34.19 8.27
CA GLN A 338 -23.28 -33.53 7.14
C GLN A 338 -24.32 -32.51 7.61
N LYS A 339 -25.14 -32.88 8.60
CA LYS A 339 -26.21 -32.02 9.13
C LYS A 339 -25.64 -30.77 9.81
N VAL A 340 -24.52 -30.90 10.49
CA VAL A 340 -23.83 -29.77 11.13
C VAL A 340 -23.30 -28.79 10.09
N VAL A 341 -22.73 -29.29 9.01
CA VAL A 341 -22.19 -28.49 7.89
C VAL A 341 -23.29 -27.75 7.16
N GLU A 342 -24.38 -28.44 6.85
CA GLU A 342 -25.57 -27.84 6.24
C GLU A 342 -26.14 -26.75 7.16
N THR A 343 -26.11 -26.96 8.48
CA THR A 343 -26.53 -25.96 9.46
C THR A 343 -25.59 -24.75 9.46
N LEU A 344 -24.27 -24.96 9.45
CA LEU A 344 -23.26 -23.89 9.38
C LEU A 344 -23.36 -23.11 8.06
N HIS A 345 -23.53 -23.80 6.94
CA HIS A 345 -23.72 -23.19 5.63
C HIS A 345 -24.99 -22.33 5.61
N ARG A 346 -26.11 -22.86 6.11
CA ARG A 346 -27.36 -22.09 6.25
C ARG A 346 -27.16 -20.83 7.09
N ARG A 347 -26.48 -20.91 8.23
CA ARG A 347 -26.17 -19.72 9.07
C ARG A 347 -25.23 -18.74 8.38
N LEU A 348 -24.27 -19.23 7.58
CA LEU A 348 -23.40 -18.37 6.79
C LEU A 348 -24.19 -17.58 5.72
N VAL A 349 -25.14 -18.24 5.05
CA VAL A 349 -26.02 -17.58 4.06
C VAL A 349 -26.94 -16.56 4.72
N GLU A 350 -27.54 -16.90 5.87
CA GLU A 350 -28.37 -16.00 6.65
C GLU A 350 -27.58 -14.77 7.13
N SER A 351 -26.41 -14.98 7.76
CA SER A 351 -25.54 -13.90 8.25
C SER A 351 -25.02 -13.01 7.12
N ALA A 352 -24.67 -13.57 5.96
CA ALA A 352 -24.31 -12.80 4.77
C ALA A 352 -25.48 -11.93 4.27
N GLY A 353 -26.70 -12.48 4.23
CA GLY A 353 -27.91 -11.76 3.83
C GLY A 353 -28.24 -10.59 4.78
N MET A 354 -28.17 -10.84 6.09
CA MET A 354 -28.37 -9.80 7.11
C MET A 354 -27.30 -8.70 7.00
N MET A 355 -26.02 -9.08 6.93
CA MET A 355 -24.92 -8.15 6.79
C MET A 355 -25.11 -7.26 5.55
N MET A 356 -25.38 -7.85 4.39
CA MET A 356 -25.57 -7.09 3.14
C MET A 356 -26.74 -6.12 3.23
N SER A 357 -27.86 -6.54 3.83
CA SER A 357 -29.02 -5.68 4.06
C SER A 357 -28.65 -4.49 4.97
N GLY A 358 -27.90 -4.73 6.05
CA GLY A 358 -27.41 -3.69 6.96
C GLY A 358 -26.41 -2.72 6.33
N LEU A 359 -25.48 -3.23 5.51
CA LEU A 359 -24.52 -2.40 4.77
C LEU A 359 -25.23 -1.53 3.71
N HIS A 360 -26.21 -2.09 2.99
CA HIS A 360 -27.01 -1.33 2.03
C HIS A 360 -27.87 -0.25 2.69
N TYR A 361 -28.48 -0.56 3.84
CA TYR A 361 -29.19 0.44 4.65
C TYR A 361 -28.25 1.59 5.07
N THR A 362 -27.07 1.26 5.59
CA THR A 362 -26.06 2.26 5.97
C THR A 362 -25.65 3.15 4.78
N LEU A 363 -25.40 2.54 3.62
CA LEU A 363 -25.06 3.29 2.40
C LEU A 363 -26.22 4.20 1.94
N LEU A 364 -27.46 3.79 2.13
CA LEU A 364 -28.65 4.58 1.79
C LEU A 364 -28.83 5.75 2.76
N LEU A 365 -28.71 5.48 4.06
CA LEU A 365 -28.90 6.47 5.12
C LEU A 365 -27.82 7.55 5.13
N LEU A 366 -26.57 7.17 4.85
CA LEU A 366 -25.45 8.10 4.66
C LEU A 366 -25.47 8.80 3.29
N GLU A 367 -26.53 8.60 2.48
CA GLU A 367 -26.69 9.09 1.11
C GLU A 367 -25.49 8.75 0.19
N LEU A 368 -24.76 7.70 0.54
CA LEU A 368 -23.67 7.19 -0.27
C LEU A 368 -24.25 6.52 -1.51
N THR A 369 -25.41 5.87 -1.49
CA THR A 369 -26.02 5.29 -2.70
C THR A 369 -27.36 5.95 -3.00
N LYS A 370 -27.67 6.17 -4.29
CA LYS A 370 -28.99 6.71 -4.70
C LYS A 370 -30.06 5.63 -4.51
N ARG A 371 -31.19 5.99 -3.92
CA ARG A 371 -32.39 5.14 -3.72
C ARG A 371 -32.79 4.36 -5.00
N LYS A 372 -32.79 5.05 -6.16
CA LYS A 372 -33.10 4.45 -7.48
C LYS A 372 -32.13 3.36 -7.95
N THR A 373 -30.87 3.40 -7.52
CA THR A 373 -29.87 2.39 -7.89
C THR A 373 -30.14 1.09 -7.14
N LEU A 374 -30.58 1.17 -5.89
CA LEU A 374 -30.98 0.03 -5.06
C LEU A 374 -32.33 -0.55 -5.53
N GLU A 375 -33.30 0.30 -5.88
CA GLU A 375 -34.58 -0.13 -6.49
C GLU A 375 -34.36 -0.88 -7.82
N LYS A 376 -33.40 -0.45 -8.64
CA LYS A 376 -33.07 -1.13 -9.90
C LYS A 376 -32.30 -2.45 -9.70
N GLN A 377 -31.53 -2.56 -8.61
CA GLN A 377 -30.88 -3.82 -8.20
C GLN A 377 -31.91 -4.81 -7.63
N ASN A 378 -32.88 -4.32 -6.84
CA ASN A 378 -33.97 -5.14 -6.31
C ASN A 378 -34.97 -5.60 -7.38
N ASN A 379 -35.23 -4.80 -8.42
CA ASN A 379 -36.14 -5.16 -9.51
C ASN A 379 -35.50 -6.04 -10.60
N GLY A 380 -34.23 -6.41 -10.46
CA GLY A 380 -33.44 -7.08 -11.50
C GLY A 380 -33.54 -8.60 -11.55
N GLY A 381 -34.33 -9.29 -10.72
CA GLY A 381 -34.40 -10.75 -10.82
C GLY A 381 -35.13 -11.60 -9.78
N SER A 382 -36.11 -11.11 -9.01
CA SER A 382 -36.99 -12.05 -8.28
C SER A 382 -38.43 -11.55 -8.12
N ASP A 383 -39.39 -12.48 -8.29
CA ASP A 383 -40.80 -12.30 -8.00
C ASP A 383 -41.06 -11.61 -6.65
N GLU A 384 -42.07 -10.75 -6.62
CA GLU A 384 -42.50 -9.99 -5.44
C GLU A 384 -43.00 -10.91 -4.30
N GLU A 385 -43.42 -12.14 -4.61
CA GLU A 385 -43.95 -13.14 -3.66
C GLU A 385 -42.87 -13.85 -2.83
N SER A 386 -41.60 -13.88 -3.28
CA SER A 386 -40.47 -14.50 -2.56
C SER A 386 -39.84 -13.59 -1.49
N ARG A 387 -40.40 -12.38 -1.26
CA ARG A 387 -39.83 -11.34 -0.37
C ARG A 387 -40.45 -11.31 1.03
N GLY A 388 -41.42 -12.19 1.34
CA GLY A 388 -42.21 -12.20 2.58
C GLY A 388 -41.47 -12.40 3.92
N GLY A 389 -40.14 -12.28 3.95
CA GLY A 389 -39.33 -12.38 5.16
C GLY A 389 -37.94 -11.73 5.07
N LYS A 390 -37.68 -10.85 4.09
CA LYS A 390 -36.40 -10.13 3.98
C LYS A 390 -36.56 -8.70 4.50
N LEU A 391 -35.70 -8.27 5.43
CA LEU A 391 -35.62 -6.90 5.95
C LEU A 391 -35.68 -5.87 4.80
N ASP A 392 -36.73 -5.05 4.78
CA ASP A 392 -36.83 -4.00 3.78
C ASP A 392 -35.92 -2.82 4.16
N THR A 393 -34.90 -2.59 3.34
CA THR A 393 -33.89 -1.52 3.51
C THR A 393 -34.47 -0.09 3.52
N LEU A 394 -35.78 0.07 3.32
CA LEU A 394 -36.49 1.35 3.24
C LEU A 394 -37.35 1.67 4.47
N ASP A 395 -37.45 0.75 5.43
CA ASP A 395 -38.26 0.96 6.64
C ASP A 395 -37.60 1.94 7.63
N PRO A 396 -38.38 2.86 8.24
CA PRO A 396 -37.86 3.82 9.22
C PRO A 396 -37.42 3.16 10.54
N ASP A 397 -37.95 1.97 10.86
CA ASP A 397 -37.60 1.17 12.04
C ASP A 397 -36.63 0.03 11.72
N PHE A 398 -35.85 0.14 10.64
CA PHE A 398 -34.93 -0.93 10.22
C PHE A 398 -33.91 -1.30 11.31
N ALA A 399 -33.37 -0.33 12.05
CA ALA A 399 -32.34 -0.60 13.07
C ALA A 399 -32.88 -1.39 14.28
N SER A 400 -34.12 -1.15 14.70
CA SER A 400 -34.77 -1.90 15.77
C SER A 400 -35.17 -3.30 15.29
N LYS A 401 -35.68 -3.43 14.06
CA LYS A 401 -35.96 -4.72 13.42
C LYS A 401 -34.70 -5.56 13.23
N PHE A 402 -33.61 -4.95 12.74
CA PHE A 402 -32.31 -5.60 12.60
C PHE A 402 -31.75 -6.04 13.96
N GLY A 403 -31.90 -5.21 15.00
CA GLY A 403 -31.55 -5.58 16.38
C GLY A 403 -32.34 -6.78 16.89
N HIS A 404 -33.65 -6.84 16.62
CA HIS A 404 -34.52 -7.95 16.99
C HIS A 404 -34.17 -9.24 16.24
N GLU A 405 -34.01 -9.18 14.91
CA GLU A 405 -33.58 -10.35 14.12
C GLU A 405 -32.17 -10.81 14.52
N LEU A 406 -31.27 -9.89 14.90
CA LEU A 406 -29.95 -10.24 15.41
C LEU A 406 -30.04 -10.98 16.76
N GLN A 407 -30.91 -10.52 17.65
CA GLN A 407 -31.15 -11.19 18.92
C GLN A 407 -31.80 -12.56 18.73
N GLU A 408 -32.70 -12.69 17.76
CA GLU A 408 -33.29 -13.96 17.34
C GLU A 408 -32.21 -14.89 16.75
N PHE A 409 -31.34 -14.39 15.88
CA PHE A 409 -30.19 -15.11 15.35
C PHE A 409 -29.27 -15.61 16.48
N PHE A 410 -28.95 -14.77 17.47
CA PHE A 410 -28.18 -15.20 18.64
C PHE A 410 -28.94 -16.21 19.52
N SER A 411 -30.27 -16.13 19.60
CA SER A 411 -31.06 -17.11 20.36
C SER A 411 -31.05 -18.51 19.74
N ARG A 412 -31.05 -18.58 18.39
CA ARG A 412 -30.96 -19.82 17.61
C ARG A 412 -29.58 -20.47 17.65
N ARG A 413 -28.56 -19.77 18.15
CA ARG A 413 -27.22 -20.34 18.42
C ARG A 413 -27.30 -21.59 19.30
N LYS A 414 -28.23 -21.63 20.26
CA LYS A 414 -28.45 -22.79 21.13
C LYS A 414 -28.84 -24.05 20.36
N GLU A 415 -29.50 -23.91 19.20
CA GLU A 415 -29.90 -25.04 18.36
C GLU A 415 -28.70 -25.66 17.66
N LEU A 416 -27.78 -24.84 17.13
CA LEU A 416 -26.52 -25.30 16.56
C LEU A 416 -25.66 -25.99 17.63
N LEU A 417 -25.55 -25.39 18.82
CA LEU A 417 -24.78 -25.95 19.93
C LEU A 417 -25.39 -27.25 20.48
N ARG A 418 -26.73 -27.38 20.52
CA ARG A 418 -27.41 -28.64 20.88
C ARG A 418 -27.23 -29.71 19.81
N ALA A 419 -27.32 -29.34 18.53
CA ALA A 419 -27.07 -30.25 17.42
C ALA A 419 -25.61 -30.75 17.43
N LEU A 420 -24.66 -29.91 17.84
CA LEU A 420 -23.27 -30.30 18.06
C LEU A 420 -23.07 -31.18 19.31
N ALA A 421 -23.73 -30.84 20.42
CA ALA A 421 -23.66 -31.60 21.67
C ALA A 421 -24.33 -32.99 21.56
N SER A 422 -25.23 -33.18 20.59
CA SER A 422 -25.82 -34.48 20.28
C SER A 422 -24.96 -35.39 19.40
N LEU A 423 -23.81 -34.91 18.86
CA LEU A 423 -22.87 -35.82 18.20
C LEU A 423 -22.28 -36.78 19.24
N GLU A 424 -22.30 -38.07 18.89
CA GLU A 424 -21.91 -39.22 19.71
C GLU A 424 -20.42 -39.24 20.18
N ALA A 425 -19.65 -38.18 19.92
CA ALA A 425 -18.23 -38.07 20.25
C ALA A 425 -17.94 -37.68 21.71
N PHE A 426 -18.95 -37.32 22.51
CA PHE A 426 -18.76 -36.97 23.92
C PHE A 426 -19.55 -37.86 24.90
N SER A 427 -20.44 -38.74 24.41
CA SER A 427 -21.27 -39.62 25.25
C SER A 427 -20.49 -40.76 25.91
N ILE A 428 -19.26 -41.04 25.46
CA ILE A 428 -18.44 -42.14 26.00
C ILE A 428 -17.78 -41.75 27.34
N SER A 429 -17.67 -40.46 27.67
CA SER A 429 -17.03 -40.02 28.93
C SER A 429 -17.90 -40.16 30.19
N GLU A 430 -19.21 -40.39 30.06
CA GLU A 430 -20.12 -40.43 31.22
C GLU A 430 -20.56 -41.85 31.65
N MET A 431 -20.12 -42.90 30.95
CA MET A 431 -20.57 -44.28 31.21
C MET A 431 -19.54 -45.19 31.89
N ASP A 432 -18.35 -44.70 32.23
CA ASP A 432 -17.22 -45.56 32.66
C ASP A 432 -16.73 -45.31 34.10
N ASP A 433 -17.67 -45.18 35.05
CA ASP A 433 -17.33 -45.18 36.49
C ASP A 433 -18.02 -46.28 37.31
N ASP A 434 -18.90 -47.13 36.72
CA ASP A 434 -19.72 -48.06 37.52
C ASP A 434 -19.64 -49.55 37.18
N ASN A 435 -18.83 -50.03 36.23
CA ASN A 435 -18.67 -51.48 36.03
C ASN A 435 -17.24 -51.91 35.66
N ALA A 436 -16.43 -52.12 36.70
CA ALA A 436 -15.22 -52.91 36.58
C ALA A 436 -15.56 -54.40 36.37
N SER A 437 -15.56 -54.86 35.12
CA SER A 437 -15.33 -56.28 34.84
C SER A 437 -14.45 -56.48 33.59
N THR A 438 -13.34 -57.15 33.86
CA THR A 438 -12.32 -57.74 33.01
C THR A 438 -12.84 -58.30 31.67
N ASP A 439 -12.50 -57.65 30.54
CA ASP A 439 -11.96 -58.35 29.36
C ASP A 439 -11.28 -57.36 28.39
N GLY A 440 -10.19 -57.80 27.77
CA GLY A 440 -9.29 -56.98 26.97
C GLY A 440 -9.86 -56.60 25.61
N SER A 441 -10.22 -55.32 25.43
CA SER A 441 -10.16 -54.67 24.13
C SER A 441 -9.89 -53.17 24.30
N GLN A 442 -8.61 -52.78 24.20
CA GLN A 442 -8.23 -51.38 24.07
C GLN A 442 -8.74 -50.88 22.70
N ARG A 443 -9.92 -50.25 22.68
CA ARG A 443 -10.38 -49.45 21.54
C ARG A 443 -9.43 -48.24 21.39
N PRO A 444 -8.99 -47.87 20.18
CA PRO A 444 -7.99 -46.82 20.03
C PRO A 444 -8.62 -45.44 20.23
N VAL A 445 -8.03 -44.66 21.13
CA VAL A 445 -8.32 -43.25 21.51
C VAL A 445 -8.18 -42.24 20.33
N ALA A 446 -8.00 -42.71 19.08
CA ALA A 446 -7.69 -41.88 17.92
C ALA A 446 -8.91 -41.15 17.33
N SER A 447 -10.12 -41.74 17.41
CA SER A 447 -11.38 -41.13 16.93
C SER A 447 -11.78 -39.86 17.70
N ASP A 448 -11.20 -39.68 18.89
CA ASP A 448 -11.56 -38.65 19.85
C ASP A 448 -10.91 -37.29 19.51
N SER A 449 -9.78 -37.28 18.79
CA SER A 449 -9.05 -36.07 18.42
C SER A 449 -9.64 -35.39 17.19
N GLU A 450 -10.00 -36.13 16.14
CA GLU A 450 -10.48 -35.56 14.87
C GLU A 450 -11.82 -34.81 15.04
N VAL A 451 -12.77 -35.38 15.80
CA VAL A 451 -14.08 -34.75 16.06
C VAL A 451 -13.94 -33.47 16.90
N ARG A 452 -12.94 -33.39 17.79
CA ARG A 452 -12.66 -32.18 18.58
C ARG A 452 -12.16 -31.01 17.70
N HIS A 453 -11.37 -31.28 16.66
CA HIS A 453 -10.86 -30.23 15.77
C HIS A 453 -11.96 -29.63 14.90
N GLU A 454 -12.84 -30.46 14.34
CA GLU A 454 -13.98 -30.01 13.54
C GLU A 454 -14.94 -29.16 14.38
N PHE A 455 -15.22 -29.58 15.62
CA PHE A 455 -16.02 -28.81 16.58
C PHE A 455 -15.43 -27.43 16.86
N PHE A 456 -14.12 -27.32 17.11
CA PHE A 456 -13.48 -26.02 17.36
C PHE A 456 -13.48 -25.10 16.14
N LEU A 457 -13.39 -25.64 14.92
CA LEU A 457 -13.51 -24.87 13.68
C LEU A 457 -14.91 -24.30 13.50
N ILE A 458 -15.93 -25.08 13.81
CA ILE A 458 -17.33 -24.64 13.72
C ILE A 458 -17.59 -23.52 14.74
N LEU A 459 -17.14 -23.68 15.99
CA LEU A 459 -17.24 -22.63 17.01
C LEU A 459 -16.44 -21.36 16.65
N TYR A 460 -15.27 -21.53 16.02
CA TYR A 460 -14.48 -20.41 15.52
C TYR A 460 -15.25 -19.63 14.44
N LEU A 461 -15.81 -20.32 13.44
CA LEU A 461 -16.60 -19.68 12.38
C LEU A 461 -17.86 -19.02 12.92
N ASP A 462 -18.54 -19.65 13.88
CA ASP A 462 -19.71 -19.09 14.56
C ASP A 462 -19.35 -17.78 15.29
N HIS A 463 -18.25 -17.77 16.05
CA HIS A 463 -17.77 -16.56 16.73
C HIS A 463 -17.45 -15.42 15.76
N LEU A 464 -16.88 -15.72 14.58
CA LEU A 464 -16.58 -14.70 13.57
C LEU A 464 -17.83 -14.15 12.89
N GLN A 465 -18.84 -15.00 12.64
CA GLN A 465 -20.14 -14.55 12.14
C GLN A 465 -20.82 -13.61 13.15
N ASP A 466 -20.78 -13.93 14.44
CA ASP A 466 -21.30 -13.07 15.51
C ASP A 466 -20.57 -11.71 15.53
N GLY A 467 -19.24 -11.72 15.43
CA GLY A 467 -18.44 -10.50 15.36
C GLY A 467 -18.76 -9.63 14.15
N LEU A 468 -18.99 -10.26 12.99
CA LEU A 468 -19.36 -9.58 11.75
C LEU A 468 -20.71 -8.87 11.85
N LEU A 469 -21.72 -9.54 12.41
CA LEU A 469 -23.05 -8.97 12.59
C LEU A 469 -23.05 -7.84 13.63
N LYS A 470 -22.30 -7.97 14.73
CA LYS A 470 -22.13 -6.88 15.72
C LYS A 470 -21.46 -5.66 15.11
N ALA A 471 -20.38 -5.83 14.36
CA ALA A 471 -19.72 -4.72 13.68
C ALA A 471 -20.64 -4.05 12.63
N THR A 472 -21.54 -4.82 12.00
CA THR A 472 -22.57 -4.27 11.09
C THR A 472 -23.61 -3.45 11.87
N LEU A 473 -24.06 -3.93 13.03
CA LEU A 473 -24.96 -3.19 13.91
C LEU A 473 -24.33 -1.86 14.38
N ASP A 474 -23.05 -1.85 14.73
CA ASP A 474 -22.36 -0.61 15.12
C ASP A 474 -22.29 0.41 13.98
N LEU A 475 -22.15 -0.08 12.74
CA LEU A 475 -22.20 0.77 11.55
C LEU A 475 -23.60 1.34 11.31
N ILE A 476 -24.66 0.54 11.51
CA ILE A 476 -26.05 0.99 11.43
C ILE A 476 -26.34 2.05 12.50
N LYS A 477 -25.99 1.77 13.77
CA LYS A 477 -26.15 2.71 14.89
C LYS A 477 -25.42 4.02 14.64
N PHE A 478 -24.20 3.95 14.09
CA PHE A 478 -23.46 5.14 13.68
C PHE A 478 -24.22 5.94 12.61
N ALA A 479 -24.75 5.29 11.58
CA ALA A 479 -25.53 5.96 10.56
C ALA A 479 -26.78 6.65 11.15
N ASP A 480 -27.55 5.95 12.00
CA ASP A 480 -28.75 6.51 12.65
C ASP A 480 -28.42 7.68 13.56
N SER A 481 -27.34 7.59 14.35
CA SER A 481 -26.88 8.72 15.18
C SER A 481 -26.61 9.97 14.34
N LYS A 482 -26.04 9.83 13.13
CA LYS A 482 -25.79 10.98 12.24
C LYS A 482 -27.06 11.60 11.66
N VAL A 483 -28.10 10.80 11.46
CA VAL A 483 -29.43 11.30 11.09
C VAL A 483 -30.11 11.99 12.27
N ALA A 484 -30.04 11.40 13.47
CA ALA A 484 -30.57 11.95 14.71
C ALA A 484 -29.91 13.29 15.07
N ASP A 485 -28.58 13.38 14.96
CA ASP A 485 -27.78 14.60 15.14
C ASP A 485 -28.15 15.71 14.14
N GLY A 486 -28.90 15.38 13.07
CA GLY A 486 -29.27 16.31 12.01
C GLY A 486 -28.13 16.65 11.05
N THR A 487 -26.96 15.99 11.17
CA THR A 487 -25.81 16.22 10.28
C THR A 487 -26.14 15.90 8.81
N MET A 488 -27.05 14.96 8.58
CA MET A 488 -27.51 14.58 7.24
C MET A 488 -28.57 15.54 6.64
N LYS A 489 -29.06 16.55 7.38
CA LYS A 489 -30.15 17.44 6.92
C LYS A 489 -29.70 18.50 5.91
N ARG A 490 -28.50 19.07 6.03
CA ARG A 490 -28.01 20.17 5.18
C ARG A 490 -26.54 20.02 4.83
N ASN A 491 -26.15 20.47 3.64
CA ASN A 491 -24.75 20.56 3.25
C ASN A 491 -24.08 21.73 3.96
N ARG A 492 -22.87 21.51 4.48
CA ARG A 492 -22.04 22.51 5.15
C ARG A 492 -20.68 22.65 4.49
N LEU A 493 -20.06 23.80 4.66
CA LEU A 493 -18.69 24.02 4.24
C LEU A 493 -17.75 23.50 5.34
N ILE A 494 -16.81 22.64 4.96
CA ILE A 494 -15.90 21.94 5.87
C ILE A 494 -14.49 22.43 5.55
N PHE A 495 -13.88 23.11 6.52
CA PHE A 495 -12.54 23.65 6.40
C PHE A 495 -11.49 22.64 6.88
N PRO A 496 -10.29 22.61 6.26
CA PRO A 496 -9.15 21.88 6.80
C PRO A 496 -8.72 22.48 8.14
N LYS A 497 -8.20 21.64 9.05
CA LYS A 497 -7.66 22.11 10.32
C LYS A 497 -6.42 22.97 10.03
N GLN A 498 -6.43 24.26 10.41
CA GLN A 498 -5.33 25.20 10.09
C GLN A 498 -3.96 24.74 10.61
N LYS A 499 -3.94 24.00 11.73
CA LYS A 499 -2.73 23.36 12.28
C LYS A 499 -2.05 22.43 11.28
N THR A 500 -2.83 21.69 10.49
CA THR A 500 -2.31 20.71 9.52
C THR A 500 -1.60 21.36 8.33
N VAL A 501 -2.04 22.56 7.91
CA VAL A 501 -1.37 23.31 6.83
C VAL A 501 -0.04 23.91 7.31
N LEU A 502 0.00 24.40 8.55
CA LEU A 502 1.23 24.86 9.20
C LEU A 502 2.21 23.70 9.44
N GLU A 503 1.69 22.52 9.81
CA GLU A 503 2.48 21.30 9.97
C GLU A 503 3.15 20.88 8.66
N TRP A 504 2.48 21.00 7.49
CA TRP A 504 3.07 20.69 6.19
C TRP A 504 4.34 21.50 5.87
N LEU A 505 4.40 22.75 6.34
CA LEU A 505 5.54 23.65 6.11
C LEU A 505 6.61 23.53 7.19
N SER A 506 6.32 22.89 8.31
CA SER A 506 7.28 22.73 9.39
C SER A 506 8.23 21.55 9.11
N LEU A 507 9.53 21.82 9.07
CA LEU A 507 10.60 20.82 8.96
C LEU A 507 10.59 19.79 10.12
N ASN A 508 9.91 20.11 11.23
CA ASN A 508 9.85 19.31 12.46
C ASN A 508 8.56 18.48 12.64
N ALA A 509 7.68 18.43 11.63
CA ALA A 509 6.40 17.69 11.69
C ALA A 509 6.56 16.18 11.99
N ASP A 510 7.76 15.62 11.83
CA ASP A 510 8.06 14.21 12.12
C ASP A 510 8.11 13.89 13.64
N THR A 511 7.80 14.84 14.53
CA THR A 511 7.94 14.68 16.00
C THR A 511 6.61 14.44 16.74
N LYS A 512 5.42 14.56 16.12
CA LYS A 512 4.18 14.45 16.91
C LYS A 512 3.11 13.48 16.43
N ASP A 513 3.03 13.04 15.16
CA ASP A 513 1.94 12.11 14.80
C ASP A 513 2.17 11.12 13.63
N ASP A 514 3.33 11.07 13.00
CA ASP A 514 3.58 10.13 11.89
C ASP A 514 4.57 9.00 12.26
N PRO A 515 4.10 7.75 12.50
CA PRO A 515 4.97 6.57 12.52
C PRO A 515 5.50 6.20 11.11
N VAL A 516 5.16 6.99 10.08
CA VAL A 516 5.47 6.73 8.66
C VAL A 516 6.96 6.92 8.34
N ARG A 517 7.78 7.52 9.22
CA ARG A 517 9.19 7.81 8.93
C ARG A 517 10.16 7.43 10.04
N ARG A 518 10.56 6.17 10.09
CA ARG A 518 11.92 5.81 10.52
C ARG A 518 12.52 4.73 9.63
N ARG A 519 13.56 5.11 8.89
CA ARG A 519 14.68 4.31 8.34
C ARG A 519 14.37 3.13 7.40
N SER A 520 14.58 3.36 6.11
CA SER A 520 15.35 2.45 5.26
C SER A 520 16.82 2.46 5.73
N SER A 521 17.41 1.26 5.80
CA SER A 521 18.85 0.95 5.95
C SER A 521 19.63 1.60 7.12
N ASP A 522 19.73 0.91 8.26
CA ASP A 522 20.97 0.22 8.68
C ASP A 522 20.66 -0.65 9.91
N VAL A 523 21.20 -1.87 9.92
CA VAL A 523 21.22 -2.76 11.07
C VAL A 523 22.65 -2.71 11.60
N ASP A 524 22.83 -2.14 12.78
CA ASP A 524 23.94 -2.51 13.65
C ASP A 524 23.40 -3.57 14.63
N PRO A 525 23.94 -4.80 14.70
CA PRO A 525 23.34 -5.90 15.45
C PRO A 525 23.68 -5.88 16.96
N GLY A 526 23.83 -4.69 17.55
CA GLY A 526 24.34 -4.50 18.90
C GLY A 526 23.37 -3.93 19.95
N ASP A 527 22.29 -3.23 19.57
CA ASP A 527 21.52 -2.45 20.56
C ASP A 527 20.13 -3.02 20.83
N ILE A 528 20.05 -3.76 21.95
CA ILE A 528 18.86 -4.34 22.56
C ILE A 528 18.48 -3.43 23.74
N HIS A 529 17.62 -2.42 23.53
CA HIS A 529 16.56 -1.99 24.47
C HIS A 529 15.77 -0.77 23.95
N GLU A 530 14.45 -0.95 23.89
CA GLU A 530 13.38 0.01 24.22
C GLU A 530 13.11 1.28 23.37
N GLU A 531 11.91 1.31 22.76
CA GLU A 531 11.19 2.53 22.35
C GLU A 531 10.08 2.86 23.37
N HIS A 532 10.28 3.88 24.21
CA HIS A 532 9.21 4.75 24.72
C HIS A 532 9.45 6.19 24.21
N GLY A 533 8.36 6.96 24.10
CA GLY A 533 8.27 8.19 23.31
C GLY A 533 9.28 9.30 23.65
N HIS A 534 9.77 9.95 22.60
CA HIS A 534 10.37 11.29 22.59
C HIS A 534 11.24 11.69 23.79
N GLU A 535 12.43 11.11 23.88
CA GLU A 535 13.67 11.88 24.03
C GLU A 535 14.66 11.36 22.98
N HIS A 536 15.41 12.26 22.36
CA HIS A 536 16.58 11.87 21.59
C HIS A 536 17.51 11.18 22.59
N PHE A 537 17.57 9.83 22.59
CA PHE A 537 18.56 9.15 23.41
C PHE A 537 19.92 9.77 23.07
N PRO A 538 20.64 10.30 24.07
CA PRO A 538 22.00 10.78 23.85
C PRO A 538 22.77 9.65 23.17
N ASP A 539 23.49 9.96 22.07
CA ASP A 539 24.40 8.99 21.47
C ASP A 539 25.20 8.36 22.62
N PRO A 540 25.17 7.03 22.85
CA PRO A 540 25.81 6.42 24.03
C PRO A 540 27.33 6.67 24.04
N GLU A 541 27.88 7.02 22.89
CA GLU A 541 29.28 7.39 22.70
C GLU A 541 29.59 8.86 23.07
N HIS A 542 28.59 9.75 23.23
CA HIS A 542 28.82 11.20 23.38
C HIS A 542 27.84 11.88 24.35
N MET A 543 28.39 12.65 25.31
CA MET A 543 27.61 13.51 26.20
C MET A 543 27.08 14.77 25.50
N ALA A 544 26.14 15.48 26.14
CA ALA A 544 25.54 16.71 25.62
C ALA A 544 26.62 17.79 25.35
N PRO A 545 26.56 18.51 24.21
CA PRO A 545 27.61 19.44 23.81
C PRO A 545 27.66 20.64 24.77
N SER A 546 28.84 20.82 25.37
CA SER A 546 29.13 21.86 26.35
C SER A 546 29.62 23.15 25.69
N ASN A 547 30.34 23.05 24.56
CA ASN A 547 30.94 24.19 23.87
C ASN A 547 30.21 24.57 22.57
N LEU A 548 30.35 25.84 22.15
CA LEU A 548 29.84 26.32 20.85
C LEU A 548 30.47 25.56 19.66
N PHE A 549 31.72 25.12 19.80
CA PHE A 549 32.41 24.29 18.82
C PHE A 549 31.83 22.86 18.75
N GLU A 550 31.47 22.26 19.89
CA GLU A 550 30.80 20.95 19.96
C GLU A 550 29.37 21.02 19.40
N ARG A 551 28.65 22.13 19.63
CA ARG A 551 27.37 22.40 18.95
C ARG A 551 27.54 22.54 17.44
N GLY A 552 28.63 23.14 16.98
CA GLY A 552 28.98 23.23 15.56
C GLY A 552 29.35 21.89 14.93
N SER A 553 30.08 21.02 15.65
CA SER A 553 30.48 19.70 15.12
C SER A 553 29.29 18.75 14.93
N ASN A 554 28.22 18.91 15.72
CA ASN A 554 26.97 18.18 15.51
C ASN A 554 26.34 18.42 14.12
N ILE A 555 26.52 19.62 13.56
CA ILE A 555 26.09 19.95 12.18
C ILE A 555 26.91 19.13 11.18
N LEU A 556 28.24 19.00 11.39
CA LEU A 556 29.10 18.17 10.55
C LEU A 556 28.70 16.69 10.64
N ARG A 557 28.32 16.20 11.83
CA ARG A 557 27.82 14.82 12.02
C ARG A 557 26.50 14.59 11.29
N HIS A 558 25.61 15.58 11.26
CA HIS A 558 24.36 15.52 10.48
C HIS A 558 24.63 15.52 8.98
N ILE A 559 25.53 16.38 8.50
CA ILE A 559 25.92 16.43 7.09
C ILE A 559 26.56 15.10 6.66
N SER A 560 27.48 14.55 7.46
CA SER A 560 28.11 13.25 7.18
C SER A 560 27.09 12.12 7.12
N ARG A 561 26.12 12.06 8.05
CA ARG A 561 25.01 11.12 8.02
C ARG A 561 24.13 11.28 6.77
N ILE A 562 23.85 12.52 6.37
CA ILE A 562 23.08 12.80 5.15
C ILE A 562 23.87 12.33 3.92
N ILE A 563 25.16 12.64 3.82
CA ILE A 563 26.00 12.25 2.67
C ILE A 563 26.10 10.74 2.55
N LYS A 564 26.27 10.02 3.67
CA LYS A 564 26.37 8.56 3.71
C LYS A 564 25.03 7.84 3.46
N SER A 565 23.89 8.53 3.59
CA SER A 565 22.57 7.92 3.45
C SER A 565 22.33 7.32 2.04
N GLU A 566 21.56 6.22 1.97
CA GLU A 566 21.16 5.60 0.69
C GLU A 566 20.44 6.61 -0.23
N GLU A 567 19.67 7.53 0.38
CA GLU A 567 18.95 8.60 -0.33
C GLU A 567 19.90 9.57 -1.02
N SER A 568 21.02 9.92 -0.36
CA SER A 568 22.07 10.76 -0.93
C SER A 568 22.86 10.04 -2.01
N VAL A 569 23.12 8.74 -1.84
CA VAL A 569 23.78 7.92 -2.87
C VAL A 569 22.91 7.86 -4.13
N PHE A 570 21.58 7.74 -3.98
CA PHE A 570 20.67 7.85 -5.11
C PHE A 570 20.76 9.21 -5.79
N GLY A 571 20.69 10.31 -5.03
CA GLY A 571 20.83 11.66 -5.57
C GLY A 571 22.14 11.85 -6.33
N PHE A 572 23.23 11.31 -5.79
CA PHE A 572 24.56 11.37 -6.40
C PHE A 572 24.61 10.61 -7.73
N ARG A 573 23.98 9.43 -7.83
CA ARG A 573 23.89 8.67 -9.09
C ARG A 573 23.13 9.46 -10.17
N VAL A 574 22.03 10.11 -9.81
CA VAL A 574 21.26 10.94 -10.74
C VAL A 574 22.08 12.15 -11.20
N ALA A 575 22.83 12.78 -10.28
CA ALA A 575 23.74 13.87 -10.59
C ALA A 575 24.88 13.43 -11.54
N ALA A 576 25.51 12.29 -11.25
CA ALA A 576 26.60 11.75 -12.06
C ALA A 576 26.13 11.32 -13.47
N ALA A 577 24.95 10.68 -13.57
CA ALA A 577 24.32 10.34 -14.84
C ALA A 577 24.00 11.58 -15.68
N SER A 578 23.40 12.58 -15.05
CA SER A 578 23.06 13.85 -15.72
C SER A 578 24.32 14.61 -16.14
N PHE A 579 25.36 14.61 -15.29
CA PHE A 579 26.63 15.26 -15.57
C PHE A 579 27.42 14.57 -16.68
N SER A 580 27.28 13.25 -16.85
CA SER A 580 27.91 12.50 -17.95
C SER A 580 27.49 13.02 -19.34
N VAL A 581 26.25 13.50 -19.46
CA VAL A 581 25.77 14.20 -20.66
C VAL A 581 26.09 15.69 -20.59
N GLY A 582 25.92 16.31 -19.42
CA GLY A 582 26.13 17.74 -19.20
C GLY A 582 27.56 18.21 -19.40
N ILE A 583 28.57 17.35 -19.22
CA ILE A 583 29.99 17.69 -19.41
C ILE A 583 30.29 18.15 -20.84
N LEU A 584 29.53 17.64 -21.82
CA LEU A 584 29.63 18.05 -23.23
C LEU A 584 29.24 19.53 -23.42
N ALA A 585 28.43 20.12 -22.54
CA ALA A 585 28.08 21.54 -22.61
C ALA A 585 29.19 22.46 -22.11
N TYR A 586 30.15 21.92 -21.33
CA TYR A 586 31.18 22.70 -20.64
C TYR A 586 32.56 22.61 -21.30
N LEU A 587 32.78 21.67 -22.21
CA LEU A 587 34.05 21.47 -22.92
C LEU A 587 34.09 22.29 -24.21
N HIS A 588 35.21 22.98 -24.49
CA HIS A 588 35.35 23.86 -25.65
C HIS A 588 35.01 23.18 -26.99
N GLN A 589 35.50 21.95 -27.20
CA GLN A 589 35.34 21.21 -28.45
C GLN A 589 33.90 20.68 -28.66
N THR A 590 33.14 20.43 -27.59
CA THR A 590 31.84 19.74 -27.65
C THR A 590 30.66 20.62 -27.28
N GLN A 591 30.88 21.84 -26.77
CA GLN A 591 29.83 22.77 -26.38
C GLN A 591 28.90 23.15 -27.54
N ASP A 592 29.45 23.43 -28.73
CA ASP A 592 28.66 23.73 -29.92
C ASP A 592 27.83 22.52 -30.36
N PHE A 593 28.42 21.31 -30.29
CA PHE A 593 27.70 20.06 -30.57
C PHE A 593 26.53 19.83 -29.59
N PHE A 594 26.73 20.04 -28.29
CA PHE A 594 25.69 19.89 -27.27
C PHE A 594 24.48 20.80 -27.55
N ILE A 595 24.75 22.07 -27.92
CA ILE A 595 23.72 23.06 -28.21
C ILE A 595 22.99 22.69 -29.51
N ARG A 596 23.74 22.42 -30.59
CA ARG A 596 23.18 22.07 -31.91
C ARG A 596 22.31 20.81 -31.86
N GLN A 597 22.76 19.76 -31.19
CA GLN A 597 22.04 18.47 -31.11
C GLN A 597 21.04 18.40 -29.96
N ARG A 598 20.91 19.46 -29.15
CA ARG A 598 19.94 19.55 -28.06
C ARG A 598 20.04 18.39 -27.07
N CYS A 599 21.28 18.02 -26.71
CA CYS A 599 21.58 16.92 -25.78
C CYS A 599 20.99 17.12 -24.37
N ILE A 600 20.53 18.34 -24.04
CA ILE A 600 19.75 18.64 -22.84
C ILE A 600 18.54 17.70 -22.65
N TRP A 601 17.94 17.22 -23.75
CA TRP A 601 16.81 16.29 -23.66
C TRP A 601 17.18 14.94 -23.04
N ALA A 602 18.39 14.44 -23.32
CA ALA A 602 18.86 13.22 -22.66
C ALA A 602 19.01 13.43 -21.14
N MET A 603 19.43 14.63 -20.70
CA MET A 603 19.48 14.97 -19.26
C MET A 603 18.09 15.01 -18.62
N ILE A 604 17.10 15.63 -19.30
CA ILE A 604 15.71 15.68 -18.80
C ILE A 604 15.15 14.26 -18.66
N VAL A 605 15.42 13.38 -19.62
CA VAL A 605 14.99 11.97 -19.58
C VAL A 605 15.65 11.21 -18.43
N ILE A 606 16.93 11.45 -18.13
CA ILE A 606 17.63 10.83 -16.99
C ILE A 606 16.97 11.25 -15.67
N VAL A 607 16.72 12.55 -15.48
CA VAL A 607 16.10 13.10 -14.27
C VAL A 607 14.68 12.56 -14.07
N ILE A 608 13.84 12.53 -15.11
CA ILE A 608 12.49 11.95 -15.03
C ILE A 608 12.58 10.42 -14.85
N GLY A 609 13.61 9.80 -15.41
CA GLY A 609 13.69 8.37 -15.60
C GLY A 609 14.27 7.55 -14.44
N MET A 610 15.20 8.11 -13.68
CA MET A 610 15.85 7.33 -12.62
C MET A 610 14.93 7.12 -11.42
N ASN A 611 14.82 5.87 -10.96
CA ASN A 611 14.13 5.48 -9.73
C ASN A 611 15.13 4.87 -8.74
N PRO A 612 14.84 4.87 -7.42
CA PRO A 612 15.77 4.39 -6.39
C PRO A 612 16.22 2.93 -6.53
N THR A 613 15.36 2.07 -7.10
CA THR A 613 15.67 0.66 -7.29
C THR A 613 16.06 0.34 -8.73
N SER A 614 17.03 -0.58 -8.88
CA SER A 614 17.52 -1.00 -10.18
C SER A 614 16.46 -1.74 -11.02
N GLY A 615 15.68 -2.66 -10.42
CA GLY A 615 14.60 -3.37 -11.12
C GLY A 615 13.50 -2.46 -11.69
N GLN A 616 13.10 -1.41 -10.95
CA GLN A 616 12.15 -0.42 -11.45
C GLN A 616 12.72 0.40 -12.61
N THR A 617 14.01 0.76 -12.54
CA THR A 617 14.65 1.52 -13.61
C THR A 617 14.86 0.67 -14.86
N MET A 618 15.18 -0.62 -14.71
CA MET A 618 15.39 -1.54 -15.84
C MET A 618 14.09 -1.90 -16.56
N PHE A 619 13.02 -2.18 -15.82
CA PHE A 619 11.68 -2.30 -16.41
C PHE A 619 11.26 -0.98 -17.08
N GLY A 620 11.51 0.15 -16.42
CA GLY A 620 11.24 1.48 -16.94
C GLY A 620 12.03 1.81 -18.22
N PHE A 621 13.24 1.28 -18.39
CA PHE A 621 14.07 1.46 -19.59
C PHE A 621 13.36 0.95 -20.85
N PHE A 622 12.97 -0.33 -20.86
CA PHE A 622 12.28 -0.93 -22.00
C PHE A 622 10.91 -0.28 -22.23
N ALA A 623 10.17 -0.04 -21.15
CA ALA A 623 8.86 0.59 -21.23
C ALA A 623 8.93 2.01 -21.81
N ARG A 624 9.94 2.81 -21.47
CA ARG A 624 10.13 4.17 -21.99
C ARG A 624 10.45 4.18 -23.47
N ILE A 625 11.36 3.32 -23.93
CA ILE A 625 11.72 3.23 -25.36
C ILE A 625 10.49 2.80 -26.18
N ALA A 626 9.75 1.79 -25.72
CA ALA A 626 8.53 1.35 -26.38
C ALA A 626 7.47 2.47 -26.43
N ALA A 627 7.27 3.18 -25.30
CA ALA A 627 6.30 4.26 -25.23
C ALA A 627 6.69 5.45 -26.12
N THR A 628 7.96 5.82 -26.21
CA THR A 628 8.40 6.92 -27.09
C THR A 628 8.33 6.57 -28.57
N VAL A 629 8.45 5.30 -28.96
CA VAL A 629 8.16 4.86 -30.33
C VAL A 629 6.68 5.07 -30.67
N VAL A 630 5.77 4.72 -29.76
CA VAL A 630 4.33 4.96 -29.94
C VAL A 630 4.04 6.46 -30.06
N SER A 631 4.62 7.26 -29.17
CA SER A 631 4.54 8.73 -29.20
C SER A 631 5.03 9.33 -30.52
N LEU A 632 6.15 8.82 -31.05
CA LEU A 632 6.71 9.25 -32.34
C LEU A 632 5.74 8.98 -33.48
N VAL A 633 5.19 7.77 -33.57
CA VAL A 633 4.20 7.40 -34.60
C VAL A 633 2.96 8.27 -34.50
N LEU A 634 2.43 8.48 -33.29
CA LEU A 634 1.29 9.37 -33.05
C LEU A 634 1.59 10.81 -33.48
N SER A 635 2.81 11.32 -33.23
CA SER A 635 3.20 12.67 -33.64
C SER A 635 3.19 12.86 -35.16
N PHE A 636 3.59 11.83 -35.93
CA PHE A 636 3.52 11.85 -37.39
C PHE A 636 2.07 11.82 -37.88
N ILE A 637 1.23 10.97 -37.28
CA ILE A 637 -0.20 10.87 -37.62
C ILE A 637 -0.87 12.24 -37.42
N VAL A 638 -0.65 12.88 -36.26
CA VAL A 638 -1.23 14.20 -35.92
C VAL A 638 -0.80 15.28 -36.91
N TRP A 639 0.46 15.26 -37.36
CA TRP A 639 0.99 16.28 -38.26
C TRP A 639 0.53 16.11 -39.71
N TYR A 640 0.61 14.88 -40.24
CA TYR A 640 0.37 14.63 -41.67
C TYR A 640 -1.12 14.50 -42.03
N ILE A 641 -2.00 14.06 -41.12
CA ILE A 641 -3.46 13.99 -41.39
C ILE A 641 -4.04 15.37 -41.74
N VAL A 642 -3.48 16.42 -41.15
CA VAL A 642 -4.03 17.77 -41.23
C VAL A 642 -3.37 18.60 -42.33
N ASP A 643 -2.42 18.00 -43.07
CA ASP A 643 -1.60 18.71 -44.06
C ASP A 643 -0.95 19.97 -43.46
N GLY A 644 -0.50 19.85 -42.21
CA GLY A 644 0.14 20.94 -41.46
C GLY A 644 -0.75 22.12 -41.08
N LYS A 645 -2.08 22.10 -41.24
CA LYS A 645 -2.93 23.23 -40.78
C LYS A 645 -2.96 23.34 -39.25
N THR A 646 -2.52 24.46 -38.70
CA THR A 646 -2.31 24.69 -37.26
C THR A 646 -3.53 24.35 -36.40
N ALA A 647 -4.72 24.79 -36.83
CA ALA A 647 -5.96 24.57 -36.09
C ALA A 647 -6.30 23.07 -35.97
N GLY A 648 -6.18 22.32 -37.06
CA GLY A 648 -6.44 20.88 -37.02
C GLY A 648 -5.35 20.12 -36.26
N VAL A 649 -4.08 20.55 -36.32
CA VAL A 649 -2.99 19.93 -35.56
C VAL A 649 -3.27 19.98 -34.07
N ILE A 650 -3.83 21.08 -33.56
CA ILE A 650 -4.23 21.22 -32.14
C ILE A 650 -5.37 20.25 -31.79
N VAL A 651 -6.37 20.10 -32.65
CA VAL A 651 -7.50 19.18 -32.43
C VAL A 651 -7.04 17.72 -32.42
N PHE A 652 -6.20 17.32 -33.37
CA PHE A 652 -5.66 15.96 -33.42
C PHE A 652 -4.63 15.70 -32.31
N LEU A 653 -3.87 16.71 -31.89
CA LEU A 653 -3.00 16.63 -30.72
C LEU A 653 -3.80 16.36 -29.45
N TYR A 654 -4.97 17.00 -29.28
CA TYR A 654 -5.87 16.71 -28.17
C TYR A 654 -6.30 15.23 -28.18
N LEU A 655 -6.75 14.73 -29.33
CA LEU A 655 -7.17 13.32 -29.47
C LEU A 655 -6.03 12.33 -29.20
N ALA A 656 -4.82 12.62 -29.69
CA ALA A 656 -3.64 11.80 -29.43
C ALA A 656 -3.25 11.81 -27.93
N ASN A 657 -3.32 12.97 -27.27
CA ASN A 657 -3.14 13.06 -25.83
C ASN A 657 -4.21 12.23 -25.07
N VAL A 658 -5.48 12.29 -25.49
CA VAL A 658 -6.56 11.48 -24.89
C VAL A 658 -6.24 9.99 -24.97
N PHE A 659 -5.71 9.53 -26.11
CA PHE A 659 -5.27 8.15 -26.29
C PHE A 659 -4.12 7.77 -25.34
N GLU A 660 -3.08 8.59 -25.18
CA GLU A 660 -1.99 8.28 -24.26
C GLU A 660 -2.44 8.30 -22.78
N TYR A 661 -3.33 9.23 -22.41
CA TYR A 661 -3.94 9.25 -21.07
C TYR A 661 -4.85 8.05 -20.78
N TYR A 662 -5.24 7.25 -21.79
CA TYR A 662 -5.92 5.96 -21.58
C TYR A 662 -5.04 4.99 -20.79
N PHE A 663 -3.80 4.83 -21.26
CA PHE A 663 -2.83 3.92 -20.66
C PHE A 663 -2.45 4.39 -19.26
N TRP A 664 -2.39 5.71 -19.05
CA TRP A 664 -2.12 6.31 -17.74
C TRP A 664 -3.14 5.84 -16.68
N ILE A 665 -4.43 5.77 -17.04
CA ILE A 665 -5.49 5.36 -16.10
C ILE A 665 -5.57 3.84 -15.97
N LYS A 666 -5.48 3.12 -17.09
CA LYS A 666 -5.76 1.67 -17.11
C LYS A 666 -4.61 0.83 -16.56
N VAL A 667 -3.36 1.27 -16.75
CA VAL A 667 -2.17 0.48 -16.40
C VAL A 667 -1.18 1.32 -15.57
N PRO A 668 -1.48 1.58 -14.28
CA PRO A 668 -0.67 2.46 -13.43
C PRO A 668 0.76 1.95 -13.21
N GLN A 669 1.03 0.67 -13.46
CA GLN A 669 2.37 0.10 -13.40
C GLN A 669 3.38 0.77 -14.35
N TYR A 670 2.91 1.29 -15.50
CA TYR A 670 3.76 1.96 -16.51
C TYR A 670 3.79 3.48 -16.38
N PHE A 671 3.34 4.02 -15.25
CA PHE A 671 3.17 5.47 -15.03
C PHE A 671 4.35 6.32 -15.52
N GLY A 672 5.57 5.98 -15.13
CA GLY A 672 6.77 6.74 -15.51
C GLY A 672 7.10 6.69 -17.01
N ALA A 673 6.77 5.60 -17.71
CA ALA A 673 6.99 5.48 -19.15
C ALA A 673 5.94 6.28 -19.95
N ILE A 674 4.69 6.24 -19.49
CA ILE A 674 3.57 6.95 -20.11
C ILE A 674 3.76 8.47 -20.00
N ILE A 675 4.26 8.98 -18.86
CA ILE A 675 4.58 10.42 -18.73
C ILE A 675 5.63 10.84 -19.75
N VAL A 676 6.71 10.06 -19.94
CA VAL A 676 7.74 10.37 -20.95
C VAL A 676 7.16 10.35 -22.38
N SER A 677 6.23 9.45 -22.66
CA SER A 677 5.47 9.40 -23.92
C SER A 677 4.68 10.69 -24.16
N ILE A 678 3.85 11.09 -23.19
CA ILE A 678 3.01 12.30 -23.29
C ILE A 678 3.88 13.54 -23.46
N VAL A 679 4.97 13.62 -22.71
CA VAL A 679 5.94 14.71 -22.85
C VAL A 679 6.53 14.72 -24.26
N THR A 680 6.96 13.58 -24.78
CA THR A 680 7.62 13.48 -26.09
C THR A 680 6.66 13.88 -27.22
N LEU A 681 5.39 13.45 -27.17
CA LEU A 681 4.36 13.81 -28.15
C LEU A 681 4.18 15.33 -28.22
N ASN A 682 3.95 15.96 -27.06
CA ASN A 682 3.69 17.39 -26.95
C ASN A 682 4.93 18.23 -27.30
N VAL A 683 6.14 17.72 -27.04
CA VAL A 683 7.39 18.40 -27.40
C VAL A 683 7.64 18.36 -28.89
N ILE A 684 7.43 17.22 -29.55
CA ILE A 684 7.64 17.08 -31.00
C ILE A 684 6.72 18.05 -31.76
N VAL A 685 5.42 18.00 -31.45
CA VAL A 685 4.42 18.84 -32.10
C VAL A 685 4.54 20.30 -31.66
N GLY A 686 4.73 20.56 -30.37
CA GLY A 686 4.82 21.91 -29.82
C GLY A 686 6.04 22.69 -30.34
N TYR A 687 7.19 22.02 -30.51
CA TYR A 687 8.38 22.64 -31.08
C TYR A 687 8.15 23.12 -32.52
N GLU A 688 7.57 22.26 -33.36
CA GLU A 688 7.31 22.58 -34.77
C GLU A 688 6.34 23.77 -34.90
N LEU A 689 5.25 23.74 -34.12
CA LEU A 689 4.29 24.84 -34.05
C LEU A 689 4.92 26.15 -33.54
N GLN A 690 5.84 26.06 -32.59
CA GLN A 690 6.54 27.21 -32.02
C GLN A 690 7.46 27.86 -33.06
N VAL A 691 8.24 27.07 -33.83
CA VAL A 691 9.11 27.61 -34.90
C VAL A 691 8.29 28.26 -36.00
N ARG A 692 7.16 27.64 -36.38
CA ARG A 692 6.26 28.24 -37.37
C ARG A 692 5.69 29.58 -36.93
N LYS A 693 5.42 29.77 -35.63
CA LYS A 693 4.87 31.02 -35.09
C LYS A 693 5.91 32.12 -34.93
N LEU A 694 7.09 31.79 -34.40
CA LEU A 694 8.18 32.76 -34.13
C LEU A 694 9.01 33.09 -35.38
N GLY A 695 8.95 32.24 -36.41
CA GLY A 695 9.80 32.34 -37.59
C GLY A 695 11.14 31.63 -37.42
N LEU A 696 11.77 31.30 -38.55
CA LEU A 696 13.04 30.59 -38.60
C LEU A 696 14.16 31.37 -37.90
N GLU A 697 14.25 32.68 -38.12
CA GLU A 697 15.31 33.54 -37.58
C GLU A 697 15.36 33.52 -36.04
N VAL A 698 14.20 33.69 -35.40
CA VAL A 698 14.09 33.66 -33.93
C VAL A 698 14.26 32.24 -33.40
N GLY A 699 13.74 31.23 -34.11
CA GLY A 699 13.90 29.82 -33.75
C GLY A 699 15.35 29.33 -33.77
N THR A 700 16.17 29.83 -34.71
CA THR A 700 17.59 29.47 -34.86
C THR A 700 18.55 30.38 -34.08
N SER A 701 18.07 31.49 -33.52
CA SER A 701 18.88 32.48 -32.78
C SER A 701 19.70 31.90 -31.61
N ASN A 702 19.27 30.76 -31.05
CA ASN A 702 19.97 30.03 -29.99
C ASN A 702 21.14 29.15 -30.49
N GLY A 703 21.54 29.23 -31.77
CA GLY A 703 22.57 28.38 -32.36
C GLY A 703 22.11 26.95 -32.67
N GLN A 704 20.79 26.72 -32.75
CA GLN A 704 20.19 25.41 -32.98
C GLN A 704 19.62 25.32 -34.38
N PRO A 705 20.00 24.32 -35.20
CA PRO A 705 19.41 24.13 -36.51
C PRO A 705 17.92 23.74 -36.40
N TYR A 706 17.13 24.21 -37.36
CA TYR A 706 15.75 23.75 -37.52
C TYR A 706 15.74 22.40 -38.22
N TYR A 707 15.04 21.43 -37.61
CA TYR A 707 14.78 20.13 -38.21
C TYR A 707 13.27 19.94 -38.37
N PRO A 708 12.81 19.51 -39.56
CA PRO A 708 11.40 19.18 -39.78
C PRO A 708 11.00 17.95 -38.97
N ILE A 709 9.69 17.77 -38.77
CA ILE A 709 9.15 16.77 -37.84
C ILE A 709 9.66 15.34 -38.10
N TYR A 710 9.79 14.91 -39.36
CA TYR A 710 10.23 13.56 -39.73
C TYR A 710 11.67 13.28 -39.32
N LEU A 711 12.49 14.31 -39.15
CA LEU A 711 13.87 14.20 -38.71
C LEU A 711 13.98 14.47 -37.20
N PHE A 712 13.22 15.46 -36.70
CA PHE A 712 13.21 15.84 -35.30
C PHE A 712 12.71 14.73 -34.38
N GLY A 713 11.66 14.01 -34.78
CA GLY A 713 11.08 12.91 -34.00
C GLY A 713 12.08 11.77 -33.75
N PRO A 714 12.72 11.18 -34.78
CA PRO A 714 13.76 10.17 -34.59
C PRO A 714 14.95 10.66 -33.76
N TYR A 715 15.36 11.93 -33.89
CA TYR A 715 16.38 12.51 -33.00
C TYR A 715 15.93 12.51 -31.53
N LYS A 716 14.65 12.73 -31.23
CA LYS A 716 14.12 12.60 -29.86
C LYS A 716 14.13 11.18 -29.37
N LEU A 717 13.74 10.23 -30.21
CA LEU A 717 13.81 8.81 -29.86
C LEU A 717 15.26 8.41 -29.54
N ALA A 718 16.22 8.83 -30.35
CA ALA A 718 17.65 8.61 -30.10
C ALA A 718 18.13 9.25 -28.80
N ALA A 719 17.70 10.49 -28.50
CA ALA A 719 18.04 11.16 -27.25
C ALA A 719 17.46 10.45 -26.01
N VAL A 720 16.23 9.92 -26.12
CA VAL A 720 15.61 9.12 -25.05
C VAL A 720 16.37 7.81 -24.87
N ALA A 721 16.70 7.11 -25.95
CA ALA A 721 17.47 5.87 -25.90
C ALA A 721 18.86 6.09 -25.28
N ALA A 722 19.54 7.18 -25.65
CA ALA A 722 20.84 7.56 -25.08
C ALA A 722 20.73 7.88 -23.58
N GLY A 723 19.76 8.70 -23.17
CA GLY A 723 19.52 9.02 -21.76
C GLY A 723 19.18 7.78 -20.93
N CYS A 724 18.38 6.88 -21.49
CA CYS A 724 18.03 5.60 -20.89
C CYS A 724 19.25 4.67 -20.76
N ALA A 725 20.14 4.61 -21.76
CA ALA A 725 21.36 3.80 -21.72
C ALA A 725 22.38 4.32 -20.68
N ILE A 726 22.57 5.64 -20.59
CA ILE A 726 23.45 6.27 -19.59
C ILE A 726 22.88 6.06 -18.18
N SER A 727 21.57 6.21 -18.01
CA SER A 727 20.89 5.92 -16.75
C SER A 727 21.10 4.46 -16.34
N PHE A 728 21.04 3.51 -17.28
CA PHE A 728 21.29 2.09 -17.00
C PHE A 728 22.71 1.84 -16.47
N PHE A 729 23.72 2.47 -17.07
CA PHE A 729 25.10 2.37 -16.61
C PHE A 729 25.27 2.83 -15.14
N TRP A 730 24.74 4.01 -14.81
CA TRP A 730 24.85 4.59 -13.46
C TRP A 730 23.94 3.95 -12.41
N VAL A 731 22.95 3.17 -12.82
CA VAL A 731 22.16 2.34 -11.89
C VAL A 731 22.98 1.13 -11.42
N ILE A 732 23.84 0.58 -12.28
CA ILE A 732 24.69 -0.58 -11.95
C ILE A 732 25.97 -0.14 -11.24
N PHE A 733 26.62 0.93 -11.71
CA PHE A 733 27.88 1.43 -11.17
C PHE A 733 27.67 2.34 -9.93
N PRO A 734 28.46 2.23 -8.85
CA PRO A 734 29.50 1.23 -8.56
C PRO A 734 28.92 -0.10 -8.03
N TYR A 735 27.78 -0.07 -7.34
CA TYR A 735 27.05 -1.26 -6.88
C TYR A 735 25.54 -1.04 -7.02
N PRO A 736 24.76 -1.97 -7.61
CA PRO A 736 23.32 -1.76 -7.80
C PRO A 736 22.55 -1.86 -6.47
N ILE A 737 21.66 -0.90 -6.22
CA ILE A 737 20.63 -1.06 -5.18
C ILE A 737 19.56 -1.97 -5.77
N THR A 738 19.60 -3.24 -5.38
CA THR A 738 18.69 -4.27 -5.88
C THR A 738 17.39 -4.28 -5.06
N ALA A 739 16.26 -4.45 -5.74
CA ALA A 739 14.98 -4.75 -5.15
C ALA A 739 15.07 -6.04 -4.31
N LYS A 740 15.93 -6.98 -4.69
CA LYS A 740 16.26 -8.17 -3.88
C LYS A 740 16.84 -7.81 -2.51
N SER A 741 17.80 -6.88 -2.45
CA SER A 741 18.37 -6.43 -1.17
C SER A 741 17.36 -5.65 -0.33
N GLN A 742 16.64 -4.71 -0.96
CA GLN A 742 15.60 -3.93 -0.28
C GLN A 742 14.46 -4.82 0.22
N LEU A 743 14.11 -5.89 -0.51
CA LEU A 743 13.13 -6.88 -0.05
C LEU A 743 13.57 -7.54 1.26
N ARG A 744 14.84 -7.91 1.40
CA ARG A 744 15.38 -8.52 2.64
C ARG A 744 15.38 -7.54 3.81
N ILE A 745 15.76 -6.28 3.57
CA ILE A 745 15.78 -5.24 4.61
C ILE A 745 14.36 -4.91 5.07
N ALA A 746 13.46 -4.67 4.12
CA ALA A 746 12.04 -4.45 4.41
C ALA A 746 11.41 -5.64 5.11
N LEU A 747 11.84 -6.87 4.78
CA LEU A 747 11.37 -8.08 5.45
C LEU A 747 11.81 -8.13 6.91
N GLY A 748 13.10 -7.85 7.18
CA GLY A 748 13.63 -7.79 8.55
C GLY A 748 12.90 -6.75 9.39
N ARG A 749 12.66 -5.55 8.83
CA ARG A 749 11.82 -4.54 9.47
C ARG A 749 10.39 -5.03 9.70
N GLY A 750 9.82 -5.75 8.73
CA GLY A 750 8.46 -6.28 8.85
C GLY A 750 8.32 -7.26 9.99
N LEU A 751 9.29 -8.16 10.15
CA LEU A 751 9.34 -9.08 11.28
C LEU A 751 9.50 -8.34 12.62
N PHE A 752 10.30 -7.26 12.65
CA PHE A 752 10.47 -6.46 13.86
C PHE A 752 9.19 -5.71 14.26
N VAL A 753 8.55 -5.03 13.31
CA VAL A 753 7.27 -4.32 13.57
C VAL A 753 6.17 -5.32 13.93
N LEU A 754 6.19 -6.52 13.33
CA LEU A 754 5.32 -7.62 13.71
C LEU A 754 5.56 -8.09 15.15
N ALA A 755 6.82 -8.18 15.60
CA ALA A 755 7.15 -8.50 16.98
C ALA A 755 6.66 -7.40 17.95
N LYS A 756 6.78 -6.12 17.57
CA LYS A 756 6.19 -5.01 18.35
C LYS A 756 4.67 -5.12 18.45
N PHE A 757 4.01 -5.55 17.37
CA PHE A 757 2.57 -5.83 17.39
C PHE A 757 2.24 -6.99 18.32
N TYR A 758 3.02 -8.07 18.29
CA TYR A 758 2.88 -9.20 19.21
C TYR A 758 3.03 -8.75 20.66
N SER A 759 4.05 -7.98 21.01
CA SER A 759 4.23 -7.46 22.37
C SER A 759 3.03 -6.62 22.81
N CYS A 760 2.52 -5.73 21.95
CA CYS A 760 1.34 -4.92 22.25
C CYS A 760 0.08 -5.77 22.44
N MET A 761 -0.09 -6.83 21.64
CA MET A 761 -1.19 -7.79 21.82
C MET A 761 -1.04 -8.53 23.14
N HIS A 762 0.16 -9.03 23.44
CA HIS A 762 0.44 -9.82 24.63
C HIS A 762 0.20 -9.02 25.91
N THR A 763 0.70 -7.78 25.97
CA THR A 763 0.44 -6.89 27.11
C THR A 763 -1.03 -6.53 27.24
N THR A 764 -1.76 -6.39 26.13
CA THR A 764 -3.22 -6.18 26.18
C THR A 764 -3.93 -7.37 26.82
N ILE A 765 -3.56 -8.61 26.45
CA ILE A 765 -4.15 -9.82 27.04
C ILE A 765 -3.72 -9.99 28.50
N GLU A 766 -2.45 -9.74 28.82
CA GLU A 766 -1.92 -9.87 30.18
C GLU A 766 -2.58 -8.89 31.14
N LEU A 767 -2.71 -7.62 30.75
CA LEU A 767 -3.39 -6.61 31.57
C LEU A 767 -4.89 -6.87 31.67
N TRP A 768 -5.49 -7.47 30.64
CA TRP A 768 -6.88 -7.91 30.69
C TRP A 768 -7.05 -9.06 31.70
N LEU A 769 -6.15 -10.06 31.68
CA LEU A 769 -6.15 -11.16 32.66
C LEU A 769 -5.92 -10.68 34.09
N LYS A 770 -5.17 -9.60 34.28
CA LYS A 770 -4.90 -8.97 35.58
C LYS A 770 -5.97 -7.97 36.02
N ASP A 771 -6.99 -7.71 35.19
CA ASP A 771 -8.01 -6.67 35.40
C ASP A 771 -7.43 -5.24 35.57
N GLU A 772 -6.23 -5.00 35.04
CA GLU A 772 -5.50 -3.71 35.12
C GLU A 772 -5.64 -2.88 33.83
N LEU A 773 -6.47 -3.33 32.88
CA LEU A 773 -6.58 -2.73 31.55
C LEU A 773 -7.12 -1.29 31.60
N GLY A 774 -7.99 -1.00 32.58
CA GLY A 774 -8.64 0.29 32.75
C GLY A 774 -9.67 0.60 31.66
N ASN A 775 -10.49 1.63 31.89
CA ASN A 775 -11.62 1.93 31.00
C ASN A 775 -11.16 2.60 29.69
N VAL A 776 -11.68 2.14 28.55
CA VAL A 776 -11.31 2.60 27.18
C VAL A 776 -11.58 4.10 26.97
N GLN A 777 -12.49 4.68 27.75
CA GLN A 777 -12.88 6.09 27.66
C GLN A 777 -11.88 7.05 28.31
N ASP A 778 -10.99 6.57 29.18
CA ASP A 778 -9.96 7.42 29.79
C ASP A 778 -8.71 7.49 28.89
N ILE A 779 -8.34 8.70 28.49
CA ILE A 779 -7.17 8.99 27.62
C ILE A 779 -5.85 8.56 28.29
N GLN A 780 -5.80 8.54 29.63
CA GLN A 780 -4.60 8.12 30.35
C GLN A 780 -4.51 6.61 30.60
N SER A 781 -5.61 5.87 30.42
CA SER A 781 -5.68 4.42 30.63
C SER A 781 -4.68 3.65 29.77
N ALA A 782 -4.25 2.49 30.27
CA ALA A 782 -3.41 1.56 29.51
C ALA A 782 -4.16 1.06 28.25
N SER A 783 -5.46 0.77 28.36
CA SER A 783 -6.31 0.32 27.26
C SER A 783 -6.35 1.29 26.07
N TYR A 784 -6.55 2.59 26.31
CA TYR A 784 -6.58 3.60 25.23
C TYR A 784 -5.22 3.73 24.53
N LYS A 785 -4.13 3.76 25.31
CA LYS A 785 -2.75 3.85 24.78
C LYS A 785 -2.36 2.62 23.97
N LEU A 786 -2.65 1.42 24.48
CA LEU A 786 -2.40 0.15 23.80
C LEU A 786 -3.21 0.04 22.52
N THR A 787 -4.51 0.36 22.58
CA THR A 787 -5.38 0.34 21.41
C THR A 787 -4.86 1.29 20.34
N THR A 788 -4.56 2.55 20.69
CA THR A 788 -4.00 3.54 19.75
C THR A 788 -2.67 3.07 19.14
N THR A 789 -1.77 2.53 19.96
CA THR A 789 -0.47 2.02 19.50
C THR A 789 -0.64 0.83 18.57
N ARG A 790 -1.50 -0.13 18.91
CA ARG A 790 -1.85 -1.29 18.07
C ARG A 790 -2.37 -0.86 16.70
N HIS A 791 -3.24 0.16 16.65
CA HIS A 791 -3.73 0.72 15.39
C HIS A 791 -2.60 1.33 14.55
N LYS A 792 -1.70 2.09 15.18
CA LYS A 792 -0.52 2.69 14.52
C LYS A 792 0.40 1.62 13.94
N VAL A 793 0.74 0.60 14.73
CA VAL A 793 1.63 -0.51 14.32
C VAL A 793 0.97 -1.35 13.22
N PHE A 794 -0.33 -1.66 13.33
CA PHE A 794 -1.05 -2.39 12.28
C PHE A 794 -0.99 -1.67 10.92
N LYS A 795 -1.20 -0.35 10.93
CA LYS A 795 -1.07 0.49 9.73
C LYS A 795 0.34 0.38 9.14
N GLU A 796 1.37 0.45 9.98
CA GLU A 796 2.77 0.34 9.55
C GLU A 796 3.06 -1.01 8.89
N VAL A 797 2.67 -2.14 9.51
CA VAL A 797 2.86 -3.48 8.93
C VAL A 797 2.13 -3.60 7.59
N MET A 798 0.91 -3.08 7.48
CA MET A 798 0.12 -3.15 6.24
C MET A 798 0.78 -2.37 5.10
N MET A 799 1.32 -1.18 5.37
CA MET A 799 2.07 -0.41 4.38
C MET A 799 3.34 -1.14 3.94
N LEU A 800 4.06 -1.74 4.89
CA LEU A 800 5.28 -2.48 4.61
C LEU A 800 5.01 -3.77 3.82
N LEU A 801 3.91 -4.48 4.10
CA LEU A 801 3.44 -5.62 3.30
C LEU A 801 3.18 -5.22 1.85
N ASN A 802 2.57 -4.07 1.61
CA ASN A 802 2.38 -3.55 0.24
C ASN A 802 3.71 -3.23 -0.43
N ALA A 803 4.67 -2.65 0.29
CA ALA A 803 6.02 -2.40 -0.21
C ALA A 803 6.76 -3.71 -0.53
N LEU A 804 6.68 -4.73 0.33
CA LEU A 804 7.25 -6.06 0.13
C LEU A 804 6.71 -6.73 -1.14
N ARG A 805 5.39 -6.70 -1.37
CA ARG A 805 4.79 -7.22 -2.61
C ARG A 805 5.29 -6.47 -3.85
N ALA A 806 5.41 -5.14 -3.77
CA ALA A 806 5.95 -4.34 -4.87
C ALA A 806 7.42 -4.70 -5.17
N HIS A 807 8.27 -4.79 -4.14
CA HIS A 807 9.67 -5.19 -4.31
C HIS A 807 9.82 -6.62 -4.83
N SER A 808 9.00 -7.57 -4.37
CA SER A 808 8.97 -8.93 -4.89
C SER A 808 8.64 -8.94 -6.39
N HIS A 809 7.64 -8.16 -6.82
CA HIS A 809 7.31 -8.03 -8.23
C HIS A 809 8.50 -7.46 -9.05
N PHE A 810 9.12 -6.37 -8.60
CA PHE A 810 10.24 -5.75 -9.32
C PHE A 810 11.53 -6.59 -9.32
N SER A 811 11.70 -7.51 -8.37
CA SER A 811 12.85 -8.44 -8.32
C SER A 811 12.94 -9.34 -9.56
N THR A 812 11.82 -9.60 -10.24
CA THR A 812 11.74 -10.42 -11.46
C THR A 812 12.46 -9.76 -12.65
N PHE A 813 12.52 -8.43 -12.66
CA PHE A 813 13.12 -7.65 -13.75
C PHE A 813 14.58 -7.30 -13.50
N GLU A 814 15.22 -7.87 -12.47
CA GLU A 814 16.63 -7.63 -12.18
C GLU A 814 17.49 -8.77 -12.72
N PRO A 815 18.67 -8.46 -13.31
CA PRO A 815 19.59 -9.49 -13.74
C PRO A 815 19.96 -10.38 -12.54
N PRO A 816 19.96 -11.72 -12.69
CA PRO A 816 20.35 -12.64 -11.63
C PRO A 816 21.87 -12.65 -11.46
N ILE A 817 22.41 -11.60 -10.83
CA ILE A 817 23.81 -11.54 -10.43
C ILE A 817 23.98 -12.44 -9.19
N GLY A 818 24.83 -13.46 -9.28
CA GLY A 818 25.13 -14.35 -8.14
C GLY A 818 24.16 -15.51 -7.92
N GLY A 819 23.27 -15.81 -8.87
CA GLY A 819 22.39 -16.99 -8.84
C GLY A 819 20.89 -16.68 -8.93
N LYS A 820 20.07 -17.75 -8.90
CA LYS A 820 18.60 -17.63 -8.92
C LYS A 820 18.11 -17.09 -7.58
N PHE A 821 17.32 -16.03 -7.61
CA PHE A 821 16.69 -15.49 -6.41
C PHE A 821 15.49 -16.35 -6.00
N PRO A 822 15.36 -16.78 -4.73
CA PRO A 822 14.27 -17.65 -4.28
C PRO A 822 12.98 -16.84 -4.04
N LYS A 823 12.46 -16.19 -5.09
CA LYS A 823 11.20 -15.44 -5.06
C LYS A 823 10.04 -16.21 -4.41
N PRO A 824 9.75 -17.49 -4.74
CA PRO A 824 8.62 -18.19 -4.12
C PRO A 824 8.77 -18.36 -2.61
N VAL A 825 10.00 -18.45 -2.09
CA VAL A 825 10.25 -18.52 -0.64
C VAL A 825 9.90 -17.19 0.02
N TYR A 826 10.31 -16.06 -0.58
CA TYR A 826 9.96 -14.74 -0.07
C TYR A 826 8.47 -14.44 -0.16
N ASP A 827 7.81 -14.80 -1.27
CA ASP A 827 6.36 -14.63 -1.41
C ASP A 827 5.60 -15.44 -0.35
N ARG A 828 6.10 -16.65 -0.04
CA ARG A 828 5.58 -17.45 1.06
C ARG A 828 5.78 -16.78 2.42
N ILE A 829 6.97 -16.26 2.71
CA ILE A 829 7.23 -15.53 3.96
C ILE A 829 6.31 -14.29 4.09
N ILE A 830 6.06 -13.56 3.00
CA ILE A 830 5.15 -12.42 2.99
C ILE A 830 3.72 -12.85 3.35
N ALA A 831 3.26 -13.97 2.78
CA ALA A 831 1.95 -14.54 3.12
C ALA A 831 1.87 -14.95 4.59
N GLU A 832 2.91 -15.60 5.12
CA GLU A 832 3.01 -15.99 6.53
C GLU A 832 2.97 -14.78 7.48
N ILE A 833 3.69 -13.70 7.16
CA ILE A 833 3.65 -12.44 7.94
C ILE A 833 2.24 -11.85 7.96
N GLN A 834 1.56 -11.83 6.81
CA GLN A 834 0.19 -11.34 6.72
C GLN A 834 -0.76 -12.22 7.56
N ARG A 835 -0.56 -13.53 7.55
CA ARG A 835 -1.37 -14.47 8.35
C ARG A 835 -1.17 -14.27 9.84
N ILE A 836 0.07 -14.16 10.29
CA ILE A 836 0.40 -13.91 11.70
C ILE A 836 -0.18 -12.56 12.14
N LEU A 837 -0.02 -11.51 11.34
CA LEU A 837 -0.59 -10.19 11.63
C LEU A 837 -2.11 -10.26 11.81
N THR A 838 -2.81 -10.90 10.89
CA THR A 838 -4.27 -11.00 10.91
C THR A 838 -4.73 -11.84 12.10
N SER A 839 -4.07 -12.96 12.37
CA SER A 839 -4.40 -13.83 13.51
C SER A 839 -4.21 -13.10 14.84
N MET A 840 -3.10 -12.36 15.01
CA MET A 840 -2.87 -11.54 16.20
C MET A 840 -3.85 -10.37 16.30
N ALA A 841 -4.20 -9.73 15.20
CA ALA A 841 -5.19 -8.66 15.19
C ALA A 841 -6.58 -9.17 15.59
N LEU A 842 -6.93 -10.38 15.15
CA LEU A 842 -8.19 -11.04 15.50
C LEU A 842 -8.21 -11.47 16.97
N MET A 843 -7.12 -12.06 17.48
CA MET A 843 -6.99 -12.37 18.92
C MET A 843 -7.21 -11.12 19.78
N ALA A 844 -6.54 -10.02 19.41
CA ALA A 844 -6.66 -8.76 20.15
C ALA A 844 -8.06 -8.12 20.03
N HIS A 845 -8.82 -8.44 18.98
CA HIS A 845 -10.21 -7.99 18.82
C HIS A 845 -11.17 -8.86 19.63
N THR A 846 -11.01 -10.19 19.59
CA THR A 846 -11.79 -11.14 20.39
C THR A 846 -11.66 -10.87 21.89
N THR A 847 -10.44 -10.56 22.39
CA THR A 847 -10.24 -10.17 23.80
C THR A 847 -10.98 -8.89 24.18
N GLN A 848 -11.06 -7.91 23.28
CA GLN A 848 -11.81 -6.67 23.55
C GLN A 848 -13.33 -6.90 23.58
N ASN A 849 -13.83 -7.78 22.71
CA ASN A 849 -15.25 -8.12 22.71
C ASN A 849 -15.64 -8.90 23.98
N LEU A 850 -14.72 -9.70 24.54
CA LEU A 850 -14.89 -10.39 25.82
C LEU A 850 -15.03 -9.41 26.99
N ASP A 851 -14.24 -8.34 27.01
CA ASP A 851 -14.31 -7.28 28.04
C ASP A 851 -15.70 -6.61 28.07
N VAL A 852 -16.24 -6.26 26.90
CA VAL A 852 -17.60 -5.70 26.79
C VAL A 852 -18.66 -6.67 27.33
N ILE A 853 -18.52 -7.97 27.05
CA ILE A 853 -19.45 -9.00 27.53
C ILE A 853 -19.34 -9.18 29.06
N ALA A 854 -18.14 -9.07 29.62
CA ALA A 854 -17.91 -9.17 31.06
C ALA A 854 -18.52 -7.98 31.82
N VAL A 855 -18.40 -6.77 31.26
CA VAL A 855 -18.99 -5.54 31.83
C VAL A 855 -20.52 -5.57 31.77
N ASP A 856 -21.12 -6.02 30.67
CA ASP A 856 -22.57 -6.03 30.45
C ASP A 856 -23.30 -7.08 31.32
N LYS A 857 -22.61 -8.16 31.73
CA LYS A 857 -23.15 -9.18 32.65
C LYS A 857 -23.25 -8.72 34.12
N GLY A 858 -22.72 -7.52 34.46
CA GLY A 858 -22.80 -6.94 35.81
C GLY A 858 -22.01 -7.75 36.85
N ALA A 859 -20.86 -7.22 37.28
CA ALA A 859 -20.12 -7.59 38.48
C ALA A 859 -20.51 -8.92 39.16
N LEU A 860 -19.95 -10.03 38.69
CA LEU A 860 -19.78 -11.23 39.50
C LEU A 860 -18.41 -11.10 40.19
N ASP A 861 -18.43 -11.10 41.53
CA ASP A 861 -17.35 -10.97 42.51
C ASP A 861 -15.89 -10.73 42.04
N PRO A 862 -15.19 -9.70 42.54
CA PRO A 862 -13.81 -9.36 42.14
C PRO A 862 -12.71 -10.32 42.65
N GLN A 863 -13.03 -11.40 43.35
CA GLN A 863 -12.05 -12.32 43.92
C GLN A 863 -12.50 -13.78 43.75
N ASP A 864 -11.67 -14.54 43.05
CA ASP A 864 -11.66 -16.02 42.99
C ASP A 864 -12.89 -16.72 42.37
N LYS A 865 -12.76 -17.16 41.10
CA LYS A 865 -12.99 -18.56 40.66
C LYS A 865 -13.24 -18.78 39.16
N TRP A 866 -13.44 -17.75 38.33
CA TRP A 866 -13.81 -18.01 36.92
C TRP A 866 -12.65 -18.66 36.13
N LEU A 867 -11.44 -18.09 36.20
CA LEU A 867 -10.25 -18.58 35.48
C LEU A 867 -9.61 -19.86 36.06
N GLN A 868 -9.73 -20.13 37.36
CA GLN A 868 -9.26 -21.41 37.95
C GLN A 868 -10.27 -22.56 37.74
N LYS A 869 -11.57 -22.28 37.62
CA LYS A 869 -12.55 -23.30 37.18
C LYS A 869 -12.45 -23.61 35.68
N ILE A 870 -11.95 -22.66 34.89
CA ILE A 870 -11.67 -22.80 33.46
C ILE A 870 -10.60 -23.87 33.16
N ASP A 871 -9.75 -24.26 34.12
CA ASP A 871 -8.63 -25.18 33.85
C ASP A 871 -8.97 -26.68 34.05
N GLN A 872 -10.08 -27.02 34.74
CA GLN A 872 -10.44 -28.42 35.06
C GLN A 872 -11.77 -28.90 34.47
N GLU A 873 -12.71 -28.02 34.12
CA GLU A 873 -14.07 -28.40 33.67
C GLU A 873 -14.46 -27.83 32.28
N LEU A 874 -13.56 -27.20 31.52
CA LEU A 874 -13.92 -26.48 30.29
C LEU A 874 -14.38 -27.38 29.12
N LEU A 875 -13.98 -28.65 29.11
CA LEU A 875 -14.44 -29.62 28.12
C LEU A 875 -15.84 -30.18 28.43
N ASN A 876 -16.45 -29.75 29.54
CA ASN A 876 -17.75 -30.23 29.96
C ASN A 876 -18.86 -29.44 29.23
N ILE A 877 -19.78 -30.17 28.58
CA ILE A 877 -20.85 -29.68 27.68
C ILE A 877 -21.69 -28.53 28.28
N LYS A 878 -21.71 -28.41 29.61
CA LYS A 878 -22.46 -27.39 30.38
C LYS A 878 -22.08 -25.94 30.07
N HIS A 879 -20.90 -25.66 29.52
CA HIS A 879 -20.43 -24.29 29.22
C HIS A 879 -20.46 -23.91 27.73
N VAL A 880 -20.87 -24.83 26.85
CA VAL A 880 -20.91 -24.61 25.39
C VAL A 880 -21.89 -23.49 25.01
N GLU A 881 -22.93 -23.25 25.82
CA GLU A 881 -23.90 -22.16 25.61
C GLU A 881 -23.33 -20.75 25.88
N ASP A 882 -22.17 -20.59 26.55
CA ASP A 882 -21.63 -19.25 26.85
C ASP A 882 -20.90 -18.65 25.63
N PRO A 883 -21.26 -17.44 25.16
CA PRO A 883 -20.48 -16.71 24.14
C PRO A 883 -19.01 -16.55 24.51
N ALA A 884 -18.67 -16.49 25.80
CA ALA A 884 -17.28 -16.46 26.27
C ALA A 884 -16.49 -17.73 25.89
N PHE A 885 -17.15 -18.90 25.89
CA PHE A 885 -16.53 -20.17 25.51
C PHE A 885 -16.14 -20.19 24.03
N SER A 886 -17.04 -19.76 23.13
CA SER A 886 -16.73 -19.65 21.69
C SER A 886 -15.57 -18.68 21.40
N ALA A 887 -15.49 -17.59 22.16
CA ALA A 887 -14.40 -16.62 22.03
C ALA A 887 -13.07 -17.21 22.51
N PHE A 888 -13.07 -18.00 23.59
CA PHE A 888 -11.90 -18.73 24.06
C PHE A 888 -11.43 -19.78 23.06
N VAL A 889 -12.35 -20.58 22.50
CA VAL A 889 -12.04 -21.55 21.43
C VAL A 889 -11.44 -20.83 20.22
N ALA A 890 -11.98 -19.67 19.84
CA ALA A 890 -11.43 -18.88 18.76
C ALA A 890 -9.99 -18.40 19.05
N LEU A 891 -9.69 -18.00 20.29
CA LEU A 891 -8.33 -17.64 20.71
C LEU A 891 -7.37 -18.82 20.62
N GLU A 892 -7.79 -20.03 21.02
CA GLU A 892 -6.93 -21.22 20.96
C GLU A 892 -6.67 -21.68 19.52
N VAL A 893 -7.69 -21.63 18.65
CA VAL A 893 -7.51 -21.85 17.20
C VAL A 893 -6.51 -20.85 16.63
N LEU A 894 -6.66 -19.56 16.93
CA LEU A 894 -5.74 -18.52 16.44
C LEU A 894 -4.32 -18.66 16.99
N ARG A 895 -4.17 -19.07 18.25
CA ARG A 895 -2.88 -19.40 18.86
C ARG A 895 -2.20 -20.54 18.11
N SER A 896 -2.95 -21.61 17.79
CA SER A 896 -2.44 -22.74 16.99
C SER A 896 -1.98 -22.29 15.60
N VAL A 897 -2.78 -21.45 14.93
CA VAL A 897 -2.43 -20.86 13.63
C VAL A 897 -1.16 -20.02 13.69
N VAL A 898 -1.00 -19.17 14.71
CA VAL A 898 0.22 -18.36 14.89
C VAL A 898 1.42 -19.26 15.14
N SER A 899 1.30 -20.28 16.01
CA SER A 899 2.35 -21.25 16.30
C SER A 899 2.81 -22.00 15.04
N PHE A 900 1.87 -22.49 14.24
CA PHE A 900 2.18 -23.16 12.99
C PHE A 900 2.82 -22.24 11.96
N SER A 901 2.32 -21.01 11.81
CA SER A 901 2.89 -20.01 10.91
C SER A 901 4.33 -19.65 11.30
N LEU A 902 4.60 -19.52 12.60
CA LEU A 902 5.95 -19.32 13.12
C LEU A 902 6.86 -20.53 12.83
N LYS A 903 6.37 -21.76 12.98
CA LYS A 903 7.11 -22.97 12.58
C LYS A 903 7.42 -22.97 11.09
N GLU A 904 6.47 -22.58 10.24
CA GLU A 904 6.68 -22.54 8.80
C GLU A 904 7.65 -21.43 8.38
N LEU A 905 7.61 -20.27 9.05
CA LEU A 905 8.63 -19.22 8.90
C LEU A 905 10.03 -19.72 9.27
N LEU A 906 10.17 -20.47 10.37
CA LEU A 906 11.43 -21.08 10.78
C LEU A 906 11.89 -22.14 9.78
N ARG A 907 10.97 -22.94 9.22
CA ARG A 907 11.27 -23.92 8.18
C ARG A 907 11.74 -23.25 6.88
N CYS A 908 11.12 -22.13 6.49
CA CYS A 908 11.56 -21.34 5.34
C CYS A 908 12.96 -20.76 5.54
N LYS A 909 13.36 -20.46 6.79
CA LYS A 909 14.74 -20.08 7.14
C LYS A 909 15.71 -21.26 7.01
N GLY A 910 15.32 -22.45 7.48
CA GLY A 910 16.11 -23.68 7.37
C GLY A 910 16.35 -24.15 5.92
N LEU A 911 15.37 -23.97 5.03
CA LEU A 911 15.52 -24.21 3.59
C LEU A 911 16.59 -23.33 2.93
N GLY A 912 16.89 -22.16 3.50
CA GLY A 912 18.02 -21.32 3.07
C GLY A 912 19.37 -21.75 3.64
N ALA A 913 19.39 -22.50 4.74
CA ALA A 913 20.61 -23.02 5.39
C ALA A 913 21.04 -24.37 4.82
N SER A 914 20.16 -25.13 4.15
CA SER A 914 20.46 -26.46 3.58
C SER A 914 21.50 -26.48 2.44
N ALA A 915 22.17 -25.35 2.15
CA ALA A 915 23.34 -25.28 1.26
C ALA A 915 24.69 -25.26 2.03
N ALA A 916 24.67 -25.25 3.37
CA ALA A 916 25.86 -25.45 4.19
C ALA A 916 25.47 -26.29 5.41
N ASP A 917 26.14 -27.44 5.56
CA ASP A 917 26.02 -28.49 6.58
C ASP A 917 25.11 -28.26 7.81
N PRO A 918 24.35 -29.30 8.23
CA PRO A 918 23.54 -29.24 9.44
C PRO A 918 24.47 -29.20 10.66
N THR A 919 24.71 -28.00 11.19
CA THR A 919 25.38 -27.84 12.49
C THR A 919 24.41 -28.10 13.64
N PRO A 920 24.89 -28.47 14.85
CA PRO A 920 24.07 -28.95 15.97
C PRO A 920 23.14 -27.90 16.61
N SER A 921 22.95 -26.74 15.98
CA SER A 921 22.12 -25.64 16.50
C SER A 921 20.60 -25.89 16.34
N GLU A 922 20.21 -26.86 15.52
CA GLU A 922 18.80 -27.29 15.39
C GLU A 922 18.27 -27.93 16.68
N SER A 923 19.11 -28.61 17.45
CA SER A 923 18.71 -29.17 18.75
C SER A 923 18.52 -28.06 19.78
N ALA A 924 19.38 -27.03 19.80
CA ALA A 924 19.26 -25.90 20.72
C ALA A 924 18.06 -24.99 20.40
N ALA A 925 17.74 -24.77 19.11
CA ALA A 925 16.55 -24.00 18.70
C ALA A 925 15.26 -24.79 18.91
N ARG A 926 15.26 -26.11 18.65
CA ARG A 926 14.17 -27.00 19.04
C ARG A 926 13.99 -26.98 20.55
N GLN A 927 15.06 -27.09 21.33
CA GLN A 927 15.00 -27.08 22.80
C GLN A 927 14.60 -25.71 23.36
N ALA A 928 14.91 -24.59 22.70
CA ALA A 928 14.41 -23.26 23.06
C ALA A 928 12.92 -23.09 22.76
N ALA A 929 12.44 -23.52 21.59
CA ALA A 929 11.02 -23.49 21.22
C ALA A 929 10.18 -24.48 22.04
N TRP A 930 10.74 -25.65 22.36
CA TRP A 930 10.16 -26.65 23.25
C TRP A 930 10.18 -26.17 24.71
N ASN A 931 11.26 -25.54 25.18
CA ASN A 931 11.31 -24.93 26.51
C ASN A 931 10.37 -23.72 26.65
N TRP A 932 10.11 -22.96 25.57
CA TRP A 932 9.11 -21.87 25.60
C TRP A 932 7.67 -22.37 25.54
N GLY A 933 7.41 -23.48 24.84
CA GLY A 933 6.08 -24.11 24.76
C GLY A 933 5.71 -24.95 25.99
N PHE A 934 6.69 -25.53 26.69
CA PHE A 934 6.45 -26.47 27.79
C PHE A 934 6.65 -25.87 29.19
N ARG A 935 7.54 -24.86 29.38
CA ARG A 935 7.75 -24.26 30.73
C ARG A 935 6.62 -23.35 31.20
N THR A 936 5.85 -22.75 30.30
CA THR A 936 4.69 -21.91 30.67
C THR A 936 3.42 -22.72 30.91
N SER A 937 3.33 -23.96 30.42
CA SER A 937 2.15 -24.81 30.64
C SER A 937 2.28 -25.77 31.83
N CYS A 938 3.49 -26.12 32.29
CA CYS A 938 3.64 -27.14 33.36
C CYS A 938 4.21 -26.64 34.69
N ARG A 939 4.66 -25.38 34.84
CA ARG A 939 5.22 -24.88 36.12
C ARG A 939 4.33 -23.95 36.92
N SER A 940 3.18 -23.50 36.38
CA SER A 940 2.15 -22.84 37.18
C SER A 940 1.13 -23.82 37.79
N LEU A 941 1.28 -25.12 37.51
CA LEU A 941 0.28 -26.17 37.79
C LEU A 941 0.68 -27.16 38.91
N TYR A 942 1.79 -26.92 39.61
CA TYR A 942 2.13 -27.66 40.82
C TYR A 942 2.72 -26.73 41.88
N PHE A 943 1.85 -25.97 42.54
CA PHE A 943 2.02 -25.67 43.96
C PHE A 943 0.69 -25.94 44.65
N LYS A 944 0.62 -27.10 45.32
CA LYS A 944 -0.40 -27.45 46.31
C LYS A 944 0.21 -27.20 47.70
N PRO A 945 -0.64 -27.04 48.71
CA PRO A 945 -0.86 -25.83 49.50
C PRO A 945 0.34 -25.31 50.30
#